data_AF-A0A850B2M2-F1
#
_entry.id   AF-A0A850B2M2-F1
#
_cell.length_a   1.000
_cell.length_b   1.000
_cell.length_c   1.000
_cell.angle_alpha   90.00
_cell.angle_beta   90.00
_cell.angle_gamma   90.00
#
_symmetry.space_group_name_H-M   'P 1'
#
loop_
_entity.id
_entity.type
_entity.pdbx_description
1 polymer ?
#
loop_
_entity_poly.entity_id
_entity_poly.type
_entity_poly.pdbx_seq_one_letter_code
_entity_poly.pdbx_strand_id
1 'polypeptide(L)'
;MARQDLDDPSRDQGDAYLARVLITIDIGARARVRSASRFGVALAVVLGYLVFGPARATVPQRLDAEIIRLGGLGAGWISIAKNGSFGPSARRAYLPPLPEGQPGDFAAIWTEAEGRSAARILGATSPYGLPGSSVERTTFHYPVAEVVYASGGLPVSVSLTAHAALLPGDLSASSSPCVVLTYRLRNLIKEPVNASVALSSQPSLGISGLQGHMPDRTGVRASAAPTRSGITGVLFEAGPLVDRKVADLRIYNTRGSEALLAAYPTSTAAVTTAAWNAASSLPSWWAGFSETGHVSGDTLAGVEGEIHPAGCVAVRVQLKPDEVQDIPFAIAWYAPAYYDPAGARFRNVYTLRYRNAEEVGRNALEDRFMNRALSCEWQRRIEASSFGAQALTSLAAELEDLAASSLPALPDDLEGLTAGLRLCLTPGMATPDPREERLRACLITFFPRLNALELAAHADTDETNGKRETGVAWFQPAWQHEEATQDGPWLARVWKLKRSEALQLLDDLAAGRRAAGAWLIPLANLAASANDTTVAARAQPFMTPFPEPIAGATSSSAWVSWANRLGCRYDARSGSLTIRPSLGEAVGEITGPVFDPRYWASLNVLRTSVRALIEYRLDRVLPTTSTPGWIEPERRDEIGLPLSGLRSLTLGVLPSGERPDGVSVTLGANPIPVEMAQIGGMIVLTFESPITMRSGDTLMVVLTRPSITRQ
;
A
#
# COMPACT_ATOMS: atom_id res chain seq x y z
N MET A 1 19.53 -42.96 48.83
CA MET A 1 19.61 -42.49 50.23
C MET A 1 20.84 -41.61 50.33
N ALA A 2 20.65 -40.36 50.76
CA ALA A 2 21.66 -39.30 50.99
C ALA A 2 22.43 -38.82 49.73
N ARG A 3 22.19 -37.60 49.24
CA ARG A 3 22.68 -36.29 49.76
C ARG A 3 24.19 -36.14 49.50
N GLN A 4 24.74 -35.00 49.11
CA GLN A 4 24.21 -33.65 49.02
C GLN A 4 25.20 -32.80 48.21
N ASP A 5 24.66 -31.73 47.66
CA ASP A 5 25.32 -30.51 47.22
C ASP A 5 26.39 -29.99 48.19
N LEU A 6 27.38 -29.26 47.67
CA LEU A 6 27.53 -27.81 47.91
C LEU A 6 28.84 -27.24 47.32
N ASP A 7 28.68 -26.05 46.74
CA ASP A 7 29.60 -24.91 46.71
C ASP A 7 30.68 -24.74 45.60
N ASP A 8 30.32 -23.82 44.69
CA ASP A 8 31.12 -22.83 43.96
C ASP A 8 31.86 -21.89 44.97
N PRO A 9 33.10 -21.40 44.73
CA PRO A 9 33.30 -20.16 43.95
C PRO A 9 34.64 -20.02 43.19
N SER A 10 34.56 -19.53 41.94
CA SER A 10 35.45 -18.54 41.29
C SER A 10 36.99 -18.67 41.32
N ARG A 11 37.61 -18.77 40.13
CA ARG A 11 38.63 -17.88 39.50
C ARG A 11 39.69 -18.63 38.67
N ASP A 12 39.87 -18.08 37.46
CA ASP A 12 41.10 -17.95 36.67
C ASP A 12 42.06 -19.13 36.52
N GLN A 13 42.13 -19.63 35.29
CA GLN A 13 43.33 -19.95 34.47
C GLN A 13 42.81 -20.80 33.30
N GLY A 14 42.99 -20.43 32.04
CA GLY A 14 44.30 -20.34 31.41
C GLY A 14 44.39 -21.47 30.38
N ASP A 15 44.66 -21.08 29.14
CA ASP A 15 45.25 -21.87 28.07
C ASP A 15 44.40 -22.80 27.20
N ALA A 16 44.17 -22.25 26.01
CA ALA A 16 44.05 -22.93 24.74
C ALA A 16 45.28 -23.80 24.40
N TYR A 17 45.02 -24.95 23.79
CA TYR A 17 45.96 -25.74 22.98
C TYR A 17 45.27 -25.98 21.61
N LEU A 18 45.59 -25.23 20.56
CA LEU A 18 46.68 -25.41 19.58
C LEU A 18 46.65 -26.70 18.75
N ALA A 19 46.35 -26.56 17.45
CA ALA A 19 47.11 -27.11 16.32
C ALA A 19 46.61 -26.41 15.02
N ARG A 20 47.20 -25.30 14.55
CA ARG A 20 48.41 -25.13 13.71
C ARG A 20 48.46 -26.01 12.45
N VAL A 21 48.42 -25.35 11.29
CA VAL A 21 49.46 -25.50 10.25
C VAL A 21 49.86 -24.11 9.75
N LEU A 22 51.15 -23.83 9.87
CA LEU A 22 51.91 -22.68 9.37
C LEU A 22 52.32 -22.91 7.92
N ILE A 23 52.39 -21.84 7.11
CA ILE A 23 53.55 -21.61 6.24
C ILE A 23 53.98 -20.14 6.34
N THR A 24 55.26 -19.98 6.63
CA THR A 24 56.05 -18.76 6.81
C THR A 24 56.63 -18.29 5.48
N ILE A 25 56.69 -16.98 5.23
CA ILE A 25 57.78 -16.38 4.45
C ILE A 25 58.30 -15.16 5.23
N ASP A 26 59.58 -15.23 5.58
CA ASP A 26 60.39 -14.20 6.23
C ASP A 26 61.36 -13.63 5.19
N ILE A 27 61.36 -12.30 5.01
CA ILE A 27 62.50 -11.55 4.46
C ILE A 27 62.60 -10.22 5.21
N GLY A 28 63.65 -10.09 6.01
CA GLY A 28 64.02 -8.86 6.71
C GLY A 28 64.86 -7.87 5.88
N ALA A 29 65.05 -6.70 6.51
CA ALA A 29 66.06 -5.65 6.28
C ALA A 29 65.77 -4.48 5.31
N ARG A 30 65.37 -3.36 5.94
CA ARG A 30 65.82 -1.95 5.78
C ARG A 30 66.02 -1.38 4.36
N ALA A 31 65.12 -0.47 3.94
CA ALA A 31 65.47 0.85 3.38
C ALA A 31 64.22 1.73 3.18
N ARG A 32 64.35 3.04 3.46
CA ARG A 32 63.35 4.08 3.24
C ARG A 32 63.03 4.24 1.74
N VAL A 33 61.75 4.30 1.37
CA VAL A 33 61.28 4.94 0.13
C VAL A 33 59.97 5.70 0.38
N ARG A 34 59.97 6.98 -0.03
CA ARG A 34 58.81 7.84 -0.23
C ARG A 34 58.06 7.41 -1.50
N SER A 35 56.74 7.60 -1.50
CA SER A 35 55.82 7.61 -2.65
C SER A 35 55.27 6.26 -3.15
N ALA A 36 54.00 6.34 -3.57
CA ALA A 36 53.15 5.35 -4.24
C ALA A 36 52.29 4.37 -3.39
N SER A 37 51.07 4.16 -3.90
CA SER A 37 50.03 3.15 -3.60
C SER A 37 49.19 3.25 -2.31
N ARG A 38 48.07 3.99 -2.40
CA ARG A 38 46.81 3.72 -1.65
C ARG A 38 45.58 3.77 -2.56
N PHE A 39 45.67 3.19 -3.76
CA PHE A 39 44.55 3.08 -4.70
C PHE A 39 44.18 1.64 -5.08
N GLY A 40 44.84 0.63 -4.47
CA GLY A 40 44.72 -0.77 -4.89
C GLY A 40 43.86 -1.70 -4.01
N VAL A 41 43.35 -1.25 -2.85
CA VAL A 41 42.63 -2.15 -1.91
C VAL A 41 41.16 -1.74 -1.70
N ALA A 42 40.80 -0.48 -1.92
CA ALA A 42 39.41 -0.02 -1.88
C ALA A 42 38.56 -0.50 -3.08
N LEU A 43 39.18 -0.80 -4.23
CA LEU A 43 38.45 -1.23 -5.42
C LEU A 43 38.05 -2.72 -5.38
N ALA A 44 38.79 -3.56 -4.66
CA ALA A 44 38.50 -4.99 -4.53
C ALA A 44 37.33 -5.29 -3.56
N VAL A 45 37.10 -4.43 -2.56
CA VAL A 45 35.96 -4.56 -1.64
C VAL A 45 34.66 -4.06 -2.27
N VAL A 46 34.74 -3.03 -3.12
CA VAL A 46 33.58 -2.51 -3.90
C VAL A 46 33.13 -3.48 -5.00
N LEU A 47 34.06 -4.19 -5.65
CA LEU A 47 33.72 -5.19 -6.67
C LEU A 47 33.22 -6.53 -6.08
N GLY A 48 33.62 -6.88 -4.85
CA GLY A 48 33.08 -8.07 -4.16
C GLY A 48 31.60 -7.93 -3.78
N TYR A 49 31.16 -6.73 -3.38
CA TYR A 49 29.78 -6.47 -2.97
C TYR A 49 28.80 -6.26 -4.12
N LEU A 50 29.28 -5.83 -5.30
CA LEU A 50 28.48 -5.71 -6.52
C LEU A 50 28.32 -7.03 -7.30
N VAL A 51 29.11 -8.07 -6.98
CA VAL A 51 29.07 -9.35 -7.71
C VAL A 51 28.58 -10.53 -6.85
N PHE A 52 28.71 -10.52 -5.50
CA PHE A 52 28.30 -11.68 -4.66
C PHE A 52 27.76 -11.34 -3.25
N GLY A 53 26.65 -10.59 -3.14
CA GLY A 53 25.98 -10.38 -1.85
C GLY A 53 24.54 -10.93 -1.80
N PRO A 54 24.29 -12.17 -1.32
CA PRO A 54 22.96 -12.62 -0.95
C PRO A 54 22.69 -12.20 0.50
N ALA A 55 22.48 -10.91 0.75
CA ALA A 55 21.91 -10.48 2.01
C ALA A 55 20.39 -10.66 1.91
N ARG A 56 19.91 -11.80 2.41
CA ARG A 56 18.49 -11.98 2.78
C ARG A 56 18.12 -10.81 3.70
N ALA A 57 17.52 -9.77 3.13
CA ALA A 57 16.72 -8.85 3.90
C ALA A 57 15.60 -9.68 4.52
N THR A 58 15.63 -9.87 5.83
CA THR A 58 14.46 -10.30 6.61
C THR A 58 13.43 -9.18 6.58
N VAL A 59 12.83 -8.95 5.41
CA VAL A 59 11.43 -8.58 5.33
C VAL A 59 10.70 -9.72 6.05
N PRO A 60 9.75 -9.48 6.98
CA PRO A 60 8.83 -10.52 7.37
C PRO A 60 8.11 -10.94 6.10
N GLN A 61 8.58 -12.01 5.47
CA GLN A 61 7.94 -12.63 4.33
C GLN A 61 6.58 -13.09 4.82
N ARG A 62 5.54 -12.29 4.60
CA ARG A 62 4.16 -12.73 4.80
C ARG A 62 3.70 -13.62 3.64
N LEU A 63 4.60 -14.44 3.10
CA LEU A 63 4.27 -15.57 2.21
C LEU A 63 3.28 -16.51 2.92
N ASP A 64 3.28 -16.49 4.26
CA ASP A 64 2.34 -17.18 5.13
C ASP A 64 1.28 -16.26 5.78
N ALA A 65 0.76 -15.26 5.06
CA ALA A 65 -0.33 -14.42 5.57
C ALA A 65 -1.58 -15.27 5.84
N GLU A 66 -1.85 -15.61 7.09
CA GLU A 66 -3.06 -16.34 7.50
C GLU A 66 -4.34 -15.55 7.21
N ILE A 67 -4.24 -14.22 7.16
CA ILE A 67 -5.32 -13.30 6.81
C ILE A 67 -4.84 -12.19 5.87
N ILE A 68 -5.77 -11.63 5.09
CA ILE A 68 -5.61 -10.36 4.37
C ILE A 68 -6.61 -9.33 4.90
N ARG A 69 -6.15 -8.10 5.16
CA ARG A 69 -6.99 -6.98 5.59
C ARG A 69 -7.47 -6.20 4.37
N LEU A 70 -8.78 -6.03 4.22
CA LEU A 70 -9.43 -5.37 3.10
C LEU A 70 -10.24 -4.17 3.60
N GLY A 71 -9.92 -3.00 3.05
CA GLY A 71 -10.60 -1.74 3.28
C GLY A 71 -9.81 -0.61 2.63
N GLY A 72 -10.46 0.53 2.42
CA GLY A 72 -9.80 1.72 1.89
C GLY A 72 -8.79 2.31 2.87
N LEU A 73 -7.91 3.17 2.34
CA LEU A 73 -6.90 3.93 3.06
C LEU A 73 -7.49 4.63 4.28
N GLY A 74 -7.12 4.13 5.47
CA GLY A 74 -7.54 4.62 6.77
C GLY A 74 -9.04 4.65 7.04
N ALA A 75 -9.80 3.89 6.27
CA ALA A 75 -11.21 3.68 6.51
C ALA A 75 -11.48 2.66 7.61
N GLY A 76 -10.49 1.81 7.93
CA GLY A 76 -10.68 0.54 8.62
C GLY A 76 -10.71 -0.62 7.62
N TRP A 77 -10.91 -1.84 8.10
CA TRP A 77 -10.84 -3.06 7.31
C TRP A 77 -11.64 -4.21 7.92
N ILE A 78 -12.06 -5.14 7.07
CA ILE A 78 -12.43 -6.52 7.42
C ILE A 78 -11.32 -7.46 6.97
N SER A 79 -11.26 -8.69 7.48
CA SER A 79 -10.28 -9.67 6.99
C SER A 79 -10.89 -10.97 6.51
N ILE A 80 -10.22 -11.57 5.53
CA ILE A 80 -10.49 -12.91 5.02
C ILE A 80 -9.29 -13.79 5.36
N ALA A 81 -9.55 -14.96 5.93
CA ALA A 81 -8.53 -15.93 6.31
C ALA A 81 -8.24 -16.92 5.17
N LYS A 82 -7.06 -17.56 5.20
CA LYS A 82 -6.64 -18.57 4.21
C LYS A 82 -7.63 -19.73 4.08
N ASN A 83 -8.33 -20.05 5.17
CA ASN A 83 -9.35 -21.09 5.24
C ASN A 83 -10.73 -20.63 4.73
N GLY A 84 -10.82 -19.43 4.14
CA GLY A 84 -12.02 -18.87 3.52
C GLY A 84 -13.00 -18.21 4.49
N SER A 85 -12.77 -18.32 5.81
CA SER A 85 -13.59 -17.68 6.84
C SER A 85 -13.28 -16.19 6.98
N PHE A 86 -14.21 -15.42 7.56
CA PHE A 86 -13.91 -14.07 8.04
C PHE A 86 -13.01 -14.15 9.28
N GLY A 87 -12.09 -13.21 9.40
CA GLY A 87 -11.17 -13.11 10.53
C GLY A 87 -11.44 -11.89 11.41
N PRO A 88 -10.44 -11.44 12.19
CA PRO A 88 -10.46 -10.17 12.90
C PRO A 88 -10.88 -9.01 11.99
N SER A 89 -11.50 -7.98 12.55
CA SER A 89 -11.81 -6.77 11.79
C SER A 89 -11.65 -5.53 12.65
N ALA A 90 -11.39 -4.41 11.97
CA ALA A 90 -11.34 -3.07 12.53
C ALA A 90 -11.97 -2.11 11.52
N ARG A 91 -13.31 -2.07 11.43
CA ARG A 91 -14.06 -1.18 10.51
C ARG A 91 -13.98 0.31 10.88
N ARG A 92 -12.98 0.67 11.68
CA ARG A 92 -12.53 2.00 12.09
C ARG A 92 -11.02 1.91 12.28
N ALA A 93 -10.23 2.61 11.46
CA ALA A 93 -8.76 2.47 11.48
C ALA A 93 -8.11 2.83 12.83
N TYR A 94 -8.75 3.69 13.62
CA TYR A 94 -8.28 4.16 14.92
C TYR A 94 -8.75 3.31 16.12
N LEU A 95 -9.55 2.26 15.90
CA LEU A 95 -9.91 1.30 16.95
C LEU A 95 -9.07 0.04 16.79
N PRO A 96 -8.58 -0.55 17.89
CA PRO A 96 -7.90 -1.83 17.79
C PRO A 96 -8.88 -2.91 17.31
N PRO A 97 -8.38 -3.94 16.60
CA PRO A 97 -9.24 -4.97 16.02
C PRO A 97 -9.87 -5.85 17.10
N LEU A 98 -11.02 -6.44 16.76
CA LEU A 98 -11.61 -7.51 17.57
C LEU A 98 -10.83 -8.82 17.34
N PRO A 99 -10.16 -9.38 18.38
CA PRO A 99 -9.20 -10.47 18.19
C PRO A 99 -9.78 -11.75 17.58
N GLU A 100 -11.05 -12.07 17.86
CA GLU A 100 -11.71 -13.30 17.41
C GLU A 100 -12.63 -13.10 16.20
N GLY A 101 -12.63 -11.90 15.60
CA GLY A 101 -13.64 -11.51 14.60
C GLY A 101 -15.02 -11.33 15.22
N GLN A 102 -16.05 -11.20 14.39
CA GLN A 102 -17.44 -11.16 14.85
C GLN A 102 -18.16 -12.44 14.40
N PRO A 103 -18.84 -13.17 15.30
CA PRO A 103 -19.45 -14.45 14.96
C PRO A 103 -20.55 -14.32 13.89
N GLY A 104 -21.19 -13.15 13.77
CA GLY A 104 -22.18 -12.90 12.72
C GLY A 104 -21.61 -12.61 11.32
N ASP A 105 -20.28 -12.53 11.15
CA ASP A 105 -19.62 -12.33 9.85
C ASP A 105 -19.28 -13.68 9.20
N PHE A 106 -20.06 -14.12 8.23
CA PHE A 106 -19.80 -15.35 7.47
C PHE A 106 -20.65 -15.41 6.19
N ALA A 107 -20.26 -16.27 5.25
CA ALA A 107 -21.07 -16.57 4.07
C ALA A 107 -21.49 -18.04 4.04
N ALA A 108 -22.56 -18.33 3.32
CA ALA A 108 -23.08 -19.67 3.13
C ALA A 108 -23.55 -19.89 1.69
N ILE A 109 -23.47 -21.13 1.23
CA ILE A 109 -24.00 -21.61 -0.04
C ILE A 109 -25.11 -22.61 0.24
N TRP A 110 -26.19 -22.49 -0.52
CA TRP A 110 -27.22 -23.52 -0.66
C TRP A 110 -27.30 -23.92 -2.13
N THR A 111 -27.54 -25.21 -2.38
CA THR A 111 -27.78 -25.74 -3.72
C THR A 111 -28.93 -26.73 -3.69
N GLU A 112 -29.68 -26.80 -4.78
CA GLU A 112 -30.68 -27.82 -5.05
C GLU A 112 -30.55 -28.29 -6.50
N ALA A 113 -30.37 -29.60 -6.66
CA ALA A 113 -30.33 -30.28 -7.95
C ALA A 113 -30.97 -31.66 -7.80
N GLU A 114 -31.76 -32.07 -8.79
CA GLU A 114 -32.39 -33.40 -8.81
C GLU A 114 -33.18 -33.75 -7.52
N GLY A 115 -33.81 -32.75 -6.89
CA GLY A 115 -34.57 -32.92 -5.65
C GLY A 115 -33.73 -33.11 -4.38
N ARG A 116 -32.41 -32.93 -4.45
CA ARG A 116 -31.50 -32.95 -3.29
C ARG A 116 -31.00 -31.55 -3.01
N SER A 117 -31.10 -31.12 -1.75
CA SER A 117 -30.54 -29.85 -1.30
C SER A 117 -29.38 -30.05 -0.33
N ALA A 118 -28.47 -29.07 -0.31
CA ALA A 118 -27.36 -29.01 0.64
C ALA A 118 -27.03 -27.55 0.95
N ALA A 119 -26.74 -27.26 2.22
CA ALA A 119 -26.26 -25.96 2.67
C ALA A 119 -24.96 -26.08 3.46
N ARG A 120 -24.03 -25.13 3.23
CA ARG A 120 -22.73 -25.08 3.89
C ARG A 120 -22.28 -23.64 4.12
N ILE A 121 -21.49 -23.42 5.15
CA ILE A 121 -20.69 -22.21 5.31
C ILE A 121 -19.57 -22.21 4.27
N LEU A 122 -19.31 -21.06 3.67
CA LEU A 122 -18.17 -20.80 2.79
C LEU A 122 -16.97 -20.38 3.63
N GLY A 123 -16.36 -21.37 4.28
CA GLY A 123 -15.21 -21.24 5.17
C GLY A 123 -15.05 -22.52 5.98
N ALA A 124 -13.81 -22.84 6.38
CA ALA A 124 -13.54 -24.08 7.10
C ALA A 124 -14.07 -24.06 8.54
N THR A 125 -14.28 -22.87 9.10
CA THR A 125 -14.75 -22.68 10.47
C THR A 125 -16.12 -22.00 10.47
N SER A 126 -17.02 -22.52 11.29
CA SER A 126 -18.31 -21.89 11.60
C SER A 126 -18.33 -21.49 13.07
N PRO A 127 -18.61 -20.21 13.40
CA PRO A 127 -18.84 -19.79 14.79
C PRO A 127 -19.98 -20.54 15.48
N TYR A 128 -20.91 -21.09 14.68
CA TYR A 128 -22.14 -21.76 15.15
C TYR A 128 -22.16 -23.29 14.93
N GLY A 129 -21.01 -23.92 14.67
CA GLY A 129 -20.94 -25.38 14.44
C GLY A 129 -21.66 -25.89 13.18
N LEU A 130 -21.95 -25.01 12.22
CA LEU A 130 -22.58 -25.34 10.95
C LEU A 130 -21.59 -26.04 9.99
N PRO A 131 -22.06 -26.87 9.05
CA PRO A 131 -21.20 -27.56 8.08
C PRO A 131 -20.37 -26.57 7.24
N GLY A 132 -19.04 -26.64 7.35
CA GLY A 132 -18.12 -25.77 6.61
C GLY A 132 -17.71 -26.30 5.24
N SER A 133 -17.06 -25.45 4.45
CA SER A 133 -16.44 -25.80 3.18
C SER A 133 -14.93 -25.68 3.33
N SER A 134 -14.18 -26.70 2.90
CA SER A 134 -12.73 -26.58 2.81
C SER A 134 -12.34 -25.66 1.65
N VAL A 135 -11.09 -25.19 1.67
CA VAL A 135 -10.52 -24.32 0.64
C VAL A 135 -9.50 -25.10 -0.18
N GLU A 136 -9.59 -25.01 -1.51
CA GLU A 136 -8.63 -25.60 -2.44
C GLU A 136 -7.44 -24.68 -2.67
N ARG A 137 -7.70 -23.38 -2.82
CA ARG A 137 -6.68 -22.39 -3.14
C ARG A 137 -7.06 -21.02 -2.61
N THR A 138 -6.06 -20.32 -2.08
CA THR A 138 -6.17 -18.92 -1.67
C THR A 138 -5.03 -18.11 -2.27
N THR A 139 -5.31 -16.90 -2.72
CA THR A 139 -4.32 -15.95 -3.23
C THR A 139 -4.62 -14.56 -2.66
N PHE A 140 -3.65 -14.00 -1.95
CA PHE A 140 -3.78 -12.73 -1.25
C PHE A 140 -2.74 -11.73 -1.77
N HIS A 141 -3.23 -10.71 -2.49
CA HIS A 141 -2.44 -9.56 -2.91
C HIS A 141 -3.30 -8.31 -2.73
N TYR A 142 -3.11 -7.60 -1.61
CA TYR A 142 -3.85 -6.36 -1.35
C TYR A 142 -3.82 -5.43 -2.57
N PRO A 143 -4.97 -4.92 -3.04
CA PRO A 143 -6.27 -4.86 -2.34
C PRO A 143 -7.25 -6.00 -2.69
N VAL A 144 -6.78 -7.16 -3.15
CA VAL A 144 -7.62 -8.29 -3.59
C VAL A 144 -7.31 -9.58 -2.84
N ALA A 145 -8.36 -10.31 -2.51
CA ALA A 145 -8.34 -11.68 -2.03
C ALA A 145 -9.12 -12.58 -2.98
N GLU A 146 -8.53 -13.71 -3.37
CA GLU A 146 -9.19 -14.75 -4.14
C GLU A 146 -9.18 -16.06 -3.36
N VAL A 147 -10.34 -16.69 -3.21
CA VAL A 147 -10.52 -17.96 -2.51
C VAL A 147 -11.31 -18.91 -3.41
N VAL A 148 -10.81 -20.12 -3.60
CA VAL A 148 -11.50 -21.21 -4.30
C VAL A 148 -11.90 -22.24 -3.26
N TYR A 149 -13.21 -22.43 -3.08
CA TYR A 149 -13.74 -23.40 -2.14
C TYR A 149 -13.82 -24.78 -2.80
N ALA A 150 -13.52 -25.81 -2.03
CA ALA A 150 -13.71 -27.18 -2.48
C ALA A 150 -15.20 -27.44 -2.70
N SER A 151 -15.56 -28.04 -3.85
CA SER A 151 -16.95 -28.37 -4.12
C SER A 151 -17.50 -29.33 -3.05
N GLY A 152 -16.67 -30.27 -2.60
CA GLY A 152 -17.02 -31.25 -1.56
C GLY A 152 -18.34 -31.98 -1.85
N GLY A 153 -18.65 -32.22 -3.12
CA GLY A 153 -19.90 -32.85 -3.57
C GLY A 153 -21.06 -31.90 -3.90
N LEU A 154 -20.89 -30.58 -3.78
CA LEU A 154 -21.86 -29.61 -4.30
C LEU A 154 -21.91 -29.67 -5.84
N PRO A 155 -23.10 -29.49 -6.46
CA PRO A 155 -23.27 -29.49 -7.93
C PRO A 155 -22.73 -28.21 -8.60
N VAL A 156 -22.14 -27.30 -7.82
CA VAL A 156 -21.53 -26.05 -8.29
C VAL A 156 -20.11 -25.92 -7.73
N SER A 157 -19.22 -25.26 -8.48
CA SER A 157 -17.98 -24.72 -7.91
C SER A 157 -18.23 -23.31 -7.40
N VAL A 158 -17.61 -22.95 -6.28
CA VAL A 158 -17.72 -21.62 -5.67
C VAL A 158 -16.34 -21.01 -5.52
N SER A 159 -16.18 -19.75 -5.96
CA SER A 159 -15.00 -18.94 -5.63
C SER A 159 -15.39 -17.55 -5.19
N LEU A 160 -14.65 -16.98 -4.24
CA LEU A 160 -14.78 -15.61 -3.79
C LEU A 160 -13.67 -14.75 -4.40
N THR A 161 -14.04 -13.59 -4.93
CA THR A 161 -13.14 -12.46 -5.11
C THR A 161 -13.60 -11.32 -4.20
N ALA A 162 -12.83 -11.04 -3.16
CA ALA A 162 -13.05 -9.88 -2.29
C ALA A 162 -12.05 -8.78 -2.64
N HIS A 163 -12.50 -7.53 -2.73
CA HIS A 163 -11.59 -6.41 -2.99
C HIS A 163 -11.99 -5.12 -2.30
N ALA A 164 -10.97 -4.34 -1.96
CA ALA A 164 -11.09 -2.93 -1.57
C ALA A 164 -10.70 -2.02 -2.73
N ALA A 165 -11.10 -0.75 -2.68
CA ALA A 165 -10.69 0.25 -3.66
C ALA A 165 -9.29 0.80 -3.30
N LEU A 166 -8.32 0.67 -4.21
CA LEU A 166 -7.01 1.31 -4.12
C LEU A 166 -6.62 1.83 -5.51
N LEU A 167 -7.05 3.04 -5.80
CA LEU A 167 -6.87 3.71 -7.09
C LEU A 167 -5.75 4.75 -6.96
N PRO A 168 -4.57 4.51 -7.56
CA PRO A 168 -3.44 5.42 -7.40
C PRO A 168 -3.76 6.81 -7.95
N GLY A 169 -3.41 7.84 -7.18
CA GLY A 169 -3.75 9.24 -7.44
C GLY A 169 -5.16 9.64 -7.03
N ASP A 170 -6.07 8.70 -6.72
CA ASP A 170 -7.44 8.97 -6.30
C ASP A 170 -7.65 8.61 -4.84
N LEU A 171 -7.36 9.58 -3.96
CA LEU A 171 -7.56 9.45 -2.53
C LEU A 171 -9.04 9.28 -2.16
N SER A 172 -9.97 9.86 -2.93
CA SER A 172 -11.40 9.80 -2.61
C SER A 172 -11.94 8.40 -2.79
N ALA A 173 -11.66 7.76 -3.93
CA ALA A 173 -12.02 6.37 -4.15
C ALA A 173 -11.22 5.42 -3.24
N SER A 174 -9.91 5.68 -3.06
CA SER A 174 -9.04 4.81 -2.26
C SER A 174 -9.33 4.86 -0.76
N SER A 175 -10.01 5.88 -0.25
CA SER A 175 -10.43 5.95 1.15
C SER A 175 -11.84 5.39 1.40
N SER A 176 -12.44 4.72 0.40
CA SER A 176 -13.80 4.18 0.51
C SER A 176 -13.91 3.11 1.62
N PRO A 177 -14.83 3.26 2.58
CA PRO A 177 -15.01 2.34 3.71
C PRO A 177 -15.88 1.13 3.33
N CYS A 178 -15.40 0.34 2.38
CA CYS A 178 -16.15 -0.78 1.81
C CYS A 178 -15.23 -1.91 1.34
N VAL A 179 -15.77 -3.13 1.39
CA VAL A 179 -15.24 -4.29 0.66
C VAL A 179 -16.35 -4.87 -0.20
N VAL A 180 -16.05 -5.12 -1.46
CA VAL A 180 -16.94 -5.82 -2.39
C VAL A 180 -16.54 -7.29 -2.44
N LEU A 181 -17.49 -8.18 -2.19
CA LEU A 181 -17.32 -9.64 -2.18
C LEU A 181 -18.13 -10.22 -3.33
N THR A 182 -17.47 -10.77 -4.34
CA THR A 182 -18.13 -11.40 -5.48
C THR A 182 -17.96 -12.92 -5.41
N TYR A 183 -19.06 -13.63 -5.21
CA TYR A 183 -19.08 -15.08 -5.27
C TYR A 183 -19.42 -15.52 -6.68
N ARG A 184 -18.47 -16.19 -7.34
CA ARG A 184 -18.66 -16.79 -8.65
C ARG A 184 -19.11 -18.24 -8.47
N LEU A 185 -20.27 -18.54 -9.05
CA LEU A 185 -20.81 -19.89 -9.13
C LEU A 185 -20.65 -20.41 -10.55
N ARG A 186 -20.30 -21.69 -10.70
CA ARG A 186 -20.38 -22.41 -11.97
C ARG A 186 -21.11 -23.72 -11.77
N ASN A 187 -22.13 -23.98 -12.60
CA ASN A 187 -22.79 -25.29 -12.63
C ASN A 187 -21.83 -26.35 -13.18
N LEU A 188 -21.62 -27.44 -12.42
CA LEU A 188 -20.72 -28.53 -12.76
C LEU A 188 -21.42 -29.73 -13.41
N ILE A 189 -22.75 -29.76 -13.40
CA ILE A 189 -23.55 -30.88 -13.89
C ILE A 189 -24.31 -30.50 -15.18
N LYS A 190 -25.02 -31.47 -15.77
CA LYS A 190 -25.72 -31.29 -17.06
C LYS A 190 -27.20 -30.96 -16.90
N GLU A 191 -27.62 -30.80 -15.65
CA GLU A 191 -28.95 -30.43 -15.22
C GLU A 191 -28.95 -29.00 -14.66
N PRO A 192 -30.09 -28.27 -14.72
CA PRO A 192 -30.19 -26.98 -14.04
C PRO A 192 -30.03 -27.10 -12.53
N VAL A 193 -29.32 -26.15 -11.92
CA VAL A 193 -29.08 -26.09 -10.48
C VAL A 193 -29.66 -24.80 -9.92
N ASN A 194 -30.49 -24.90 -8.87
CA ASN A 194 -30.80 -23.73 -8.06
C ASN A 194 -29.67 -23.54 -7.04
N ALA A 195 -29.13 -22.33 -6.95
CA ALA A 195 -28.08 -22.01 -5.99
C ALA A 195 -28.38 -20.68 -5.29
N SER A 196 -28.05 -20.59 -4.01
CA SER A 196 -28.21 -19.36 -3.23
C SER A 196 -26.98 -19.08 -2.40
N VAL A 197 -26.43 -17.88 -2.52
CA VAL A 197 -25.35 -17.40 -1.65
C VAL A 197 -25.95 -16.46 -0.63
N ALA A 198 -25.76 -16.77 0.65
CA ALA A 198 -26.09 -15.88 1.76
C ALA A 198 -24.81 -15.27 2.32
N LEU A 199 -24.78 -13.95 2.48
CA LEU A 199 -23.74 -13.25 3.23
C LEU A 199 -24.37 -12.68 4.50
N SER A 200 -23.78 -12.96 5.65
CA SER A 200 -24.13 -12.42 6.96
C SER A 200 -23.05 -11.48 7.45
N SER A 201 -23.45 -10.39 8.09
CA SER A 201 -22.56 -9.42 8.71
C SER A 201 -23.15 -8.90 10.02
N GLN A 202 -22.33 -8.84 11.05
CA GLN A 202 -22.62 -8.17 12.32
C GLN A 202 -21.99 -6.77 12.29
N PRO A 203 -22.71 -5.68 12.57
CA PRO A 203 -22.15 -4.33 12.57
C PRO A 203 -21.18 -4.14 13.74
N SER A 204 -20.13 -3.34 13.53
CA SER A 204 -19.18 -2.96 14.58
C SER A 204 -19.63 -1.77 15.44
N LEU A 205 -20.87 -1.32 15.23
CA LEU A 205 -21.45 -0.15 15.90
C LEU A 205 -21.59 -0.38 17.41
N GLY A 206 -21.07 0.57 18.19
CA GLY A 206 -21.05 0.47 19.65
C GLY A 206 -19.94 -0.40 20.21
N ILE A 207 -19.15 -1.08 19.38
CA ILE A 207 -18.03 -1.90 19.84
C ILE A 207 -16.78 -1.03 19.95
N SER A 208 -16.26 -0.88 21.17
CA SER A 208 -14.96 -0.23 21.41
C SER A 208 -13.91 -1.29 21.73
N GLY A 209 -12.78 -1.23 21.04
CA GLY A 209 -11.59 -2.00 21.42
C GLY A 209 -10.67 -1.23 22.39
N LEU A 210 -11.04 0.00 22.79
CA LEU A 210 -10.22 0.81 23.68
C LEU A 210 -10.22 0.24 25.10
N GLN A 211 -9.05 0.22 25.75
CA GLN A 211 -8.92 -0.25 27.12
C GLN A 211 -9.86 0.53 28.06
N GLY A 212 -10.58 -0.19 28.91
CA GLY A 212 -11.56 0.38 29.85
C GLY A 212 -12.90 0.79 29.25
N HIS A 213 -13.08 0.69 27.92
CA HIS A 213 -14.38 0.90 27.28
C HIS A 213 -15.08 -0.44 27.10
N MET A 214 -16.23 -0.62 27.76
CA MET A 214 -17.10 -1.76 27.50
C MET A 214 -17.81 -1.57 26.16
N PRO A 215 -18.04 -2.65 25.38
CA PRO A 215 -18.93 -2.60 24.24
C PRO A 215 -20.31 -2.08 24.67
N ASP A 216 -20.96 -1.32 23.80
CA ASP A 216 -22.31 -0.80 24.01
C ASP A 216 -23.10 -0.79 22.70
N ARG A 217 -23.71 -1.93 22.39
CA ARG A 217 -24.61 -2.09 21.23
C ARG A 217 -26.03 -1.58 21.49
N THR A 218 -26.27 -0.91 22.62
CA THR A 218 -27.61 -0.49 23.01
C THR A 218 -28.23 0.39 21.93
N GLY A 219 -29.43 0.03 21.49
CA GLY A 219 -30.20 0.79 20.50
C GLY A 219 -29.72 0.64 19.06
N VAL A 220 -28.69 -0.16 18.77
CA VAL A 220 -28.32 -0.50 17.38
C VAL A 220 -29.51 -1.19 16.71
N ARG A 221 -29.86 -0.78 15.48
CA ARG A 221 -30.98 -1.36 14.74
C ARG A 221 -30.50 -1.94 13.43
N ALA A 222 -31.16 -3.00 12.99
CA ALA A 222 -31.03 -3.58 11.65
C ALA A 222 -32.38 -3.40 10.93
N SER A 223 -32.35 -3.02 9.65
CA SER A 223 -33.56 -2.84 8.84
C SER A 223 -33.30 -3.20 7.38
N ALA A 224 -34.35 -3.59 6.65
CA ALA A 224 -34.21 -3.85 5.22
C ALA A 224 -33.93 -2.55 4.44
N ALA A 225 -32.92 -2.57 3.57
CA ALA A 225 -32.66 -1.49 2.65
C ALA A 225 -33.73 -1.46 1.54
N PRO A 226 -34.17 -0.29 1.08
CA PRO A 226 -35.06 -0.22 -0.07
C PRO A 226 -34.34 -0.75 -1.33
N THR A 227 -35.06 -1.47 -2.20
CA THR A 227 -34.48 -1.88 -3.49
C THR A 227 -34.38 -0.67 -4.42
N ARG A 228 -33.18 -0.35 -4.87
CA ARG A 228 -32.90 0.74 -5.83
C ARG A 228 -31.79 0.32 -6.79
N SER A 229 -31.95 0.58 -8.08
CA SER A 229 -30.98 0.22 -9.13
C SER A 229 -30.56 -1.25 -9.10
N GLY A 230 -31.49 -2.16 -8.75
CA GLY A 230 -31.17 -3.58 -8.59
C GLY A 230 -30.19 -3.86 -7.45
N ILE A 231 -30.22 -3.07 -6.37
CA ILE A 231 -29.42 -3.27 -5.15
C ILE A 231 -30.32 -3.17 -3.92
N THR A 232 -30.22 -4.14 -3.02
CA THR A 232 -30.95 -4.21 -1.74
C THR A 232 -30.11 -4.88 -0.65
N GLY A 233 -30.57 -4.91 0.59
CA GLY A 233 -29.86 -5.59 1.68
C GLY A 233 -30.34 -5.20 3.07
N VAL A 234 -29.42 -5.10 4.02
CA VAL A 234 -29.68 -4.73 5.42
C VAL A 234 -28.84 -3.50 5.79
N LEU A 235 -29.49 -2.51 6.39
CA LEU A 235 -28.88 -1.30 6.93
C LEU A 235 -28.79 -1.39 8.45
N PHE A 236 -27.68 -0.93 9.00
CA PHE A 236 -27.43 -0.84 10.44
C PHE A 236 -27.23 0.60 10.86
N GLU A 237 -27.94 1.01 11.91
CA GLU A 237 -27.85 2.34 12.47
C GLU A 237 -27.51 2.27 13.95
N ALA A 238 -26.57 3.11 14.38
CA ALA A 238 -26.23 3.19 15.79
C ALA A 238 -27.38 3.81 16.58
N GLY A 239 -27.68 3.23 17.75
CA GLY A 239 -28.60 3.85 18.69
C GLY A 239 -28.05 5.17 19.25
N PRO A 240 -28.92 6.03 19.81
CA PRO A 240 -28.47 7.20 20.55
C PRO A 240 -27.58 6.77 21.71
N LEU A 241 -26.53 7.53 21.98
CA LEU A 241 -25.82 7.40 23.24
C LEU A 241 -26.79 7.82 24.36
N VAL A 242 -27.05 6.92 25.30
CA VAL A 242 -27.86 7.24 26.48
C VAL A 242 -27.16 8.39 27.22
N ASP A 243 -27.93 9.40 27.65
CA ASP A 243 -27.49 10.61 28.38
C ASP A 243 -26.68 10.26 29.64
N ARG A 244 -25.42 9.90 29.43
CA ARG A 244 -24.39 9.75 30.43
C ARG A 244 -23.47 10.94 30.22
N LYS A 245 -22.99 11.55 31.31
CA LYS A 245 -21.81 12.42 31.21
C LYS A 245 -20.67 11.58 30.64
N VAL A 246 -20.43 11.73 29.35
CA VAL A 246 -19.38 10.99 28.65
C VAL A 246 -18.05 11.64 29.04
N ALA A 247 -17.28 10.95 29.88
CA ALA A 247 -15.94 11.41 30.28
C ALA A 247 -14.92 11.32 29.13
N ASP A 248 -15.15 10.41 28.18
CA ASP A 248 -14.27 10.17 27.03
C ASP A 248 -15.07 10.21 25.71
N LEU A 249 -14.85 11.27 24.93
CA LEU A 249 -15.54 11.50 23.66
C LEU A 249 -15.24 10.43 22.59
N ARG A 250 -14.23 9.57 22.79
CA ARG A 250 -13.93 8.47 21.87
C ARG A 250 -15.04 7.44 21.77
N ILE A 251 -16.01 7.41 22.69
CA ILE A 251 -17.22 6.58 22.51
C ILE A 251 -18.02 6.96 21.25
N TYR A 252 -17.94 8.20 20.76
CA TYR A 252 -18.58 8.61 19.51
C TYR A 252 -17.91 7.98 18.28
N ASN A 253 -16.67 7.52 18.40
CA ASN A 253 -15.92 6.89 17.32
C ASN A 253 -16.52 5.53 16.90
N THR A 254 -17.30 4.91 17.79
CA THR A 254 -18.00 3.63 17.56
C THR A 254 -19.39 3.81 16.96
N ARG A 255 -19.82 5.06 16.70
CA ARG A 255 -21.14 5.38 16.15
C ARG A 255 -21.05 5.61 14.63
N GLY A 256 -22.23 5.75 14.00
CA GLY A 256 -22.38 5.90 12.55
C GLY A 256 -23.39 4.90 11.98
N SER A 257 -23.14 4.46 10.74
CA SER A 257 -23.96 3.46 10.05
C SER A 257 -23.09 2.38 9.41
N GLU A 258 -23.68 1.22 9.15
CA GLU A 258 -23.10 0.14 8.34
C GLU A 258 -24.16 -0.42 7.39
N ALA A 259 -23.73 -1.07 6.32
CA ALA A 259 -24.63 -1.66 5.34
C ALA A 259 -24.05 -2.98 4.82
N LEU A 260 -24.93 -3.97 4.67
CA LEU A 260 -24.69 -5.20 3.96
C LEU A 260 -25.63 -5.21 2.75
N LEU A 261 -25.09 -5.09 1.55
CA LEU A 261 -25.87 -4.97 0.31
C LEU A 261 -25.52 -6.08 -0.67
N ALA A 262 -26.47 -6.43 -1.54
CA ALA A 262 -26.27 -7.29 -2.69
C ALA A 262 -26.84 -6.64 -3.95
N ALA A 263 -26.15 -6.79 -5.08
CA ALA A 263 -26.72 -6.42 -6.38
C ALA A 263 -27.36 -7.64 -7.04
N TYR A 264 -28.48 -7.44 -7.71
CA TYR A 264 -29.17 -8.47 -8.47
C TYR A 264 -28.26 -8.88 -9.64
N PRO A 265 -27.81 -10.15 -9.69
CA PRO A 265 -26.93 -10.62 -10.76
C PRO A 265 -27.65 -10.68 -12.11
N THR A 266 -28.96 -10.92 -12.08
CA THR A 266 -29.87 -10.93 -13.22
C THR A 266 -31.24 -10.41 -12.78
N SER A 267 -32.10 -10.04 -13.74
CA SER A 267 -33.47 -9.61 -13.45
C SER A 267 -34.38 -10.72 -12.89
N THR A 268 -33.96 -11.99 -13.00
CA THR A 268 -34.70 -13.17 -12.52
C THR A 268 -34.18 -13.70 -11.19
N ALA A 269 -33.10 -13.15 -10.66
CA ALA A 269 -32.57 -13.53 -9.37
C ALA A 269 -33.53 -13.12 -8.25
N ALA A 270 -33.71 -13.99 -7.26
CA ALA A 270 -34.46 -13.68 -6.06
C ALA A 270 -33.49 -13.22 -4.96
N VAL A 271 -33.77 -12.08 -4.32
CA VAL A 271 -32.98 -11.56 -3.21
C VAL A 271 -33.86 -11.47 -1.97
N THR A 272 -33.41 -12.07 -0.87
CA THR A 272 -34.11 -12.06 0.42
C THR A 272 -33.19 -11.56 1.53
N THR A 273 -33.77 -11.01 2.59
CA THR A 273 -33.02 -10.38 3.68
C THR A 273 -33.56 -10.84 5.03
N ALA A 274 -32.69 -10.95 6.02
CA ALA A 274 -33.04 -11.22 7.40
C ALA A 274 -32.25 -10.33 8.35
N ALA A 275 -32.87 -9.87 9.43
CA ALA A 275 -32.15 -9.45 10.63
C ALA A 275 -32.21 -10.57 11.67
N TRP A 276 -31.19 -10.68 12.52
CA TRP A 276 -31.10 -11.75 13.51
C TRP A 276 -30.18 -11.37 14.69
N ASN A 277 -30.22 -12.14 15.77
CA ASN A 277 -29.40 -11.91 16.96
C ASN A 277 -28.15 -12.82 16.95
N ALA A 278 -26.96 -12.23 16.74
CA ALA A 278 -25.68 -12.93 16.71
C ALA A 278 -25.28 -13.57 18.06
N ALA A 279 -25.89 -13.16 19.17
CA ALA A 279 -25.71 -13.79 20.48
C ALA A 279 -26.49 -15.11 20.65
N SER A 280 -27.36 -15.45 19.69
CA SER A 280 -28.07 -16.73 19.69
C SER A 280 -27.12 -17.90 19.36
N SER A 281 -27.45 -19.11 19.82
CA SER A 281 -26.63 -20.30 19.58
C SER A 281 -26.58 -20.73 18.10
N LEU A 282 -27.56 -20.33 17.30
CA LEU A 282 -27.65 -20.56 15.86
C LEU A 282 -28.32 -19.35 15.18
N PRO A 283 -27.98 -19.05 13.91
CA PRO A 283 -28.70 -18.05 13.14
C PRO A 283 -30.16 -18.47 12.93
N SER A 284 -31.12 -17.62 13.31
CA SER A 284 -32.56 -17.93 13.23
C SER A 284 -33.06 -18.21 11.81
N TRP A 285 -32.37 -17.69 10.80
CA TRP A 285 -32.67 -17.89 9.39
C TRP A 285 -32.07 -19.17 8.80
N TRP A 286 -31.17 -19.88 9.51
CA TRP A 286 -30.41 -21.01 8.96
C TRP A 286 -31.30 -22.17 8.50
N ALA A 287 -32.33 -22.52 9.29
CA ALA A 287 -33.25 -23.60 8.93
C ALA A 287 -33.93 -23.33 7.58
N GLY A 288 -34.54 -22.14 7.42
CA GLY A 288 -35.19 -21.74 6.17
C GLY A 288 -34.22 -21.65 4.98
N PHE A 289 -32.98 -21.20 5.22
CA PHE A 289 -31.94 -21.18 4.20
C PHE A 289 -31.52 -22.58 3.77
N SER A 290 -31.36 -23.51 4.72
CA SER A 290 -30.99 -24.88 4.42
C SER A 290 -32.06 -25.66 3.64
N GLU A 291 -33.33 -25.28 3.81
CA GLU A 291 -34.45 -25.87 3.10
C GLU A 291 -34.65 -25.26 1.71
N THR A 292 -34.64 -23.93 1.60
CA THR A 292 -35.14 -23.23 0.40
C THR A 292 -34.14 -22.29 -0.28
N GLY A 293 -33.00 -22.04 0.34
CA GLY A 293 -32.03 -21.03 -0.08
C GLY A 293 -32.47 -19.58 0.18
N HIS A 294 -33.60 -19.35 0.88
CA HIS A 294 -34.06 -18.01 1.27
C HIS A 294 -33.76 -17.72 2.73
N VAL A 295 -33.65 -16.43 3.06
CA VAL A 295 -33.51 -15.98 4.45
C VAL A 295 -34.69 -15.09 4.83
N SER A 296 -35.12 -15.20 6.08
CA SER A 296 -36.12 -14.33 6.68
C SER A 296 -35.87 -14.24 8.17
N GLY A 297 -36.16 -13.09 8.76
CA GLY A 297 -36.00 -12.88 10.19
C GLY A 297 -36.00 -11.40 10.52
N ASP A 298 -36.30 -11.11 11.77
CA ASP A 298 -36.17 -9.79 12.35
C ASP A 298 -35.40 -9.88 13.67
N THR A 299 -34.93 -8.73 14.16
CA THR A 299 -34.28 -8.64 15.46
C THR A 299 -34.69 -7.37 16.18
N LEU A 300 -34.72 -7.45 17.51
CA LEU A 300 -34.96 -6.27 18.34
C LEU A 300 -33.74 -5.35 18.32
N ALA A 301 -33.91 -4.12 18.79
CA ALA A 301 -32.80 -3.20 18.98
C ALA A 301 -31.75 -3.83 19.91
N GLY A 302 -30.48 -3.51 19.66
CA GLY A 302 -29.36 -4.06 20.40
C GLY A 302 -29.45 -3.79 21.89
N VAL A 303 -29.03 -4.77 22.66
CA VAL A 303 -28.90 -4.76 24.12
C VAL A 303 -27.60 -5.47 24.43
N GLU A 304 -26.64 -4.76 25.02
CA GLU A 304 -25.31 -5.33 25.27
C GLU A 304 -25.41 -6.62 26.10
N GLY A 305 -24.67 -7.66 25.71
CA GLY A 305 -24.72 -8.98 26.32
C GLY A 305 -25.91 -9.89 25.94
N GLU A 306 -27.01 -9.35 25.40
CA GLU A 306 -28.22 -10.14 25.13
C GLU A 306 -28.62 -10.16 23.64
N ILE A 307 -28.69 -8.98 23.02
CA ILE A 307 -29.12 -8.80 21.64
C ILE A 307 -28.00 -8.11 20.87
N HIS A 308 -27.37 -8.87 19.99
CA HIS A 308 -26.33 -8.38 19.08
C HIS A 308 -26.92 -8.41 17.66
N PRO A 309 -27.54 -7.32 17.18
CA PRO A 309 -28.16 -7.30 15.86
C PRO A 309 -27.16 -7.65 14.77
N ALA A 310 -27.54 -8.51 13.85
CA ALA A 310 -26.80 -8.84 12.63
C ALA A 310 -27.78 -8.94 11.46
N GLY A 311 -27.26 -8.91 10.24
CA GLY A 311 -28.05 -8.95 9.02
C GLY A 311 -27.54 -10.02 8.08
N CYS A 312 -28.43 -10.56 7.25
CA CYS A 312 -28.12 -11.53 6.23
C CYS A 312 -28.85 -11.18 4.93
N VAL A 313 -28.16 -11.30 3.79
CA VAL A 313 -28.73 -11.13 2.46
C VAL A 313 -28.44 -12.39 1.65
N ALA A 314 -29.47 -13.03 1.11
CA ALA A 314 -29.35 -14.21 0.28
C ALA A 314 -29.79 -13.92 -1.15
N VAL A 315 -28.95 -14.30 -2.12
CA VAL A 315 -29.22 -14.15 -3.55
C VAL A 315 -29.31 -15.54 -4.18
N ARG A 316 -30.51 -15.87 -4.64
CA ARG A 316 -30.84 -17.15 -5.28
C ARG A 316 -30.94 -16.98 -6.80
N VAL A 317 -30.27 -17.88 -7.51
CA VAL A 317 -30.23 -17.96 -8.98
C VAL A 317 -30.50 -19.40 -9.44
N GLN A 318 -30.89 -19.54 -10.70
CA GLN A 318 -30.92 -20.82 -11.38
C GLN A 318 -29.85 -20.82 -12.46
N LEU A 319 -28.97 -21.82 -12.45
CA LEU A 319 -27.86 -21.96 -13.38
C LEU A 319 -28.15 -23.09 -14.36
N LYS A 320 -28.10 -22.79 -15.65
CA LYS A 320 -28.07 -23.78 -16.73
C LYS A 320 -26.77 -24.60 -16.68
N PRO A 321 -26.68 -25.72 -17.40
CA PRO A 321 -25.44 -26.49 -17.52
C PRO A 321 -24.28 -25.60 -17.96
N ASP A 322 -23.14 -25.72 -17.26
CA ASP A 322 -21.93 -24.93 -17.48
C ASP A 322 -22.07 -23.40 -17.29
N GLU A 323 -23.23 -22.89 -16.89
CA GLU A 323 -23.45 -21.45 -16.66
C GLU A 323 -22.62 -20.95 -15.49
N VAL A 324 -22.02 -19.78 -15.68
CA VAL A 324 -21.23 -19.07 -14.69
C VAL A 324 -21.98 -17.79 -14.31
N GLN A 325 -22.17 -17.58 -13.01
CA GLN A 325 -22.81 -16.37 -12.50
C GLN A 325 -22.01 -15.76 -11.35
N ASP A 326 -21.74 -14.47 -11.45
CA ASP A 326 -21.15 -13.67 -10.38
C ASP A 326 -22.26 -13.07 -9.51
N ILE A 327 -22.15 -13.24 -8.19
CA ILE A 327 -23.08 -12.72 -7.17
C ILE A 327 -22.33 -11.71 -6.30
N PRO A 328 -22.50 -10.40 -6.55
CA PRO A 328 -21.78 -9.35 -5.84
C PRO A 328 -22.50 -8.87 -4.57
N PHE A 329 -21.74 -8.77 -3.49
CA PHE A 329 -22.13 -8.17 -2.22
C PHE A 329 -21.18 -7.02 -1.85
N ALA A 330 -21.63 -6.13 -0.98
CA ALA A 330 -20.81 -5.11 -0.35
C ALA A 330 -21.04 -5.07 1.16
N ILE A 331 -19.95 -5.05 1.93
CA ILE A 331 -19.96 -4.68 3.35
C ILE A 331 -19.36 -3.29 3.43
N ALA A 332 -20.18 -2.32 3.81
CA ALA A 332 -19.81 -0.92 3.91
C ALA A 332 -20.01 -0.40 5.33
N TRP A 333 -19.17 0.54 5.74
CA TRP A 333 -19.26 1.17 7.05
C TRP A 333 -19.04 2.67 6.93
N TYR A 334 -19.54 3.44 7.89
CA TYR A 334 -19.42 4.89 7.85
C TYR A 334 -19.34 5.46 9.26
N ALA A 335 -18.22 6.11 9.59
CA ALA A 335 -18.01 6.85 10.82
C ALA A 335 -17.82 8.34 10.50
N PRO A 336 -18.79 9.20 10.86
CA PRO A 336 -18.66 10.62 10.59
C PRO A 336 -17.68 11.33 11.54
N ALA A 337 -17.41 10.77 12.72
CA ALA A 337 -16.59 11.43 13.73
C ALA A 337 -15.42 10.56 14.18
N TYR A 338 -14.27 11.20 14.37
CA TYR A 338 -13.10 10.69 15.06
C TYR A 338 -12.69 11.69 16.14
N TYR A 339 -12.69 11.25 17.39
CA TYR A 339 -12.13 11.94 18.53
C TYR A 339 -10.80 11.31 18.88
N ASP A 340 -9.76 12.13 19.09
CA ASP A 340 -8.47 11.68 19.58
C ASP A 340 -8.44 11.58 21.11
N PRO A 341 -7.36 11.06 21.74
CA PRO A 341 -7.25 10.99 23.20
C PRO A 341 -7.29 12.34 23.91
N ALA A 342 -7.02 13.45 23.22
CA ALA A 342 -7.11 14.80 23.77
C ALA A 342 -8.53 15.40 23.65
N GLY A 343 -9.46 14.68 23.01
CA GLY A 343 -10.83 15.12 22.78
C GLY A 343 -10.99 16.02 21.56
N ALA A 344 -9.94 16.22 20.75
CA ALA A 344 -10.04 16.95 19.50
C ALA A 344 -10.84 16.13 18.49
N ARG A 345 -11.75 16.80 17.76
CA ARG A 345 -12.66 16.17 16.82
C ARG A 345 -12.17 16.34 15.38
N PHE A 346 -12.28 15.27 14.62
CA PHE A 346 -11.94 15.17 13.23
C PHE A 346 -13.02 14.38 12.47
N ARG A 347 -12.97 14.48 11.14
CA ARG A 347 -13.76 13.68 10.19
C ARG A 347 -12.86 12.78 9.36
N ASN A 348 -13.32 11.57 9.04
CA ASN A 348 -12.68 10.74 8.03
C ASN A 348 -12.82 11.39 6.64
N VAL A 349 -11.80 11.31 5.78
CA VAL A 349 -11.83 11.96 4.44
C VAL A 349 -12.98 11.46 3.55
N TYR A 350 -13.40 10.20 3.70
CA TYR A 350 -14.51 9.65 2.92
C TYR A 350 -15.87 10.34 3.20
N THR A 351 -15.99 11.07 4.32
CA THR A 351 -17.19 11.86 4.67
C THR A 351 -17.42 13.05 3.75
N LEU A 352 -16.40 13.44 2.96
CA LEU A 352 -16.55 14.43 1.91
C LEU A 352 -17.35 13.90 0.71
N ARG A 353 -17.35 12.59 0.49
CA ARG A 353 -18.00 11.94 -0.65
C ARG A 353 -19.31 11.27 -0.28
N TYR A 354 -19.39 10.72 0.93
CA TYR A 354 -20.51 9.88 1.34
C TYR A 354 -21.18 10.43 2.60
N ARG A 355 -22.49 10.22 2.72
CA ARG A 355 -23.27 10.64 3.89
C ARG A 355 -23.54 9.52 4.88
N ASN A 356 -23.54 8.27 4.41
CA ASN A 356 -23.82 7.07 5.21
C ASN A 356 -23.29 5.81 4.52
N ALA A 357 -23.37 4.66 5.20
CA ALA A 357 -22.88 3.39 4.66
C ALA A 357 -23.71 2.84 3.48
N GLU A 358 -24.98 3.21 3.36
CA GLU A 358 -25.80 2.81 2.19
C GLU A 358 -25.23 3.42 0.91
N GLU A 359 -24.93 4.72 0.92
CA GLU A 359 -24.36 5.43 -0.22
C GLU A 359 -22.99 4.88 -0.60
N VAL A 360 -22.15 4.57 0.39
CA VAL A 360 -20.86 3.89 0.20
C VAL A 360 -21.07 2.55 -0.52
N GLY A 361 -21.91 1.67 0.03
CA GLY A 361 -22.07 0.31 -0.48
C GLY A 361 -22.71 0.25 -1.86
N ARG A 362 -23.69 1.13 -2.14
CA ARG A 362 -24.31 1.24 -3.47
C ARG A 362 -23.31 1.70 -4.51
N ASN A 363 -22.57 2.77 -4.23
CA ASN A 363 -21.56 3.28 -5.15
C ASN A 363 -20.45 2.24 -5.39
N ALA A 364 -20.02 1.52 -4.35
CA ALA A 364 -19.03 0.45 -4.49
C ALA A 364 -19.53 -0.70 -5.39
N LEU A 365 -20.80 -1.09 -5.29
CA LEU A 365 -21.42 -2.11 -6.14
C LEU A 365 -21.61 -1.62 -7.58
N GLU A 366 -22.02 -0.37 -7.79
CA GLU A 366 -22.16 0.22 -9.12
C GLU A 366 -20.81 0.30 -9.85
N ASP A 367 -19.77 0.77 -9.16
CA ASP A 367 -18.43 0.97 -9.72
C ASP A 367 -17.53 -0.28 -9.64
N ARG A 368 -18.04 -1.42 -9.15
CA ARG A 368 -17.24 -2.62 -8.78
C ARG A 368 -16.27 -3.10 -9.87
N PHE A 369 -16.69 -3.06 -11.14
CA PHE A 369 -15.84 -3.52 -12.25
C PHE A 369 -14.68 -2.55 -12.49
N MET A 370 -14.97 -1.24 -12.49
CA MET A 370 -13.97 -0.20 -12.69
C MET A 370 -12.99 -0.16 -11.51
N ASN A 371 -13.51 -0.18 -10.28
CA ASN A 371 -12.71 -0.18 -9.07
C ASN A 371 -11.77 -1.38 -9.02
N ARG A 372 -12.25 -2.59 -9.31
CA ARG A 372 -11.39 -3.78 -9.40
C ARG A 372 -10.35 -3.65 -10.52
N ALA A 373 -10.76 -3.23 -11.72
CA ALA A 373 -9.86 -3.15 -12.87
C ALA A 373 -8.69 -2.20 -12.62
N LEU A 374 -8.96 -1.00 -12.08
CA LEU A 374 -7.96 0.01 -11.76
C LEU A 374 -7.10 -0.39 -10.55
N SER A 375 -7.72 -1.00 -9.52
CA SER A 375 -7.00 -1.46 -8.33
C SER A 375 -6.01 -2.59 -8.62
N CYS A 376 -6.28 -3.41 -9.64
CA CYS A 376 -5.38 -4.49 -10.07
C CYS A 376 -4.41 -4.09 -11.19
N GLU A 377 -4.47 -2.86 -11.71
CA GLU A 377 -3.67 -2.45 -12.86
C GLU A 377 -2.16 -2.52 -12.56
N TRP A 378 -1.73 -1.96 -11.43
CA TRP A 378 -0.34 -1.98 -11.00
C TRP A 378 0.14 -3.41 -10.69
N GLN A 379 -0.73 -4.27 -10.14
CA GLN A 379 -0.41 -5.67 -9.84
C GLN A 379 -0.08 -6.44 -11.12
N ARG A 380 -0.96 -6.37 -12.13
CA ARG A 380 -0.76 -7.04 -13.42
C ARG A 380 0.55 -6.61 -14.09
N ARG A 381 0.92 -5.33 -13.96
CA ARG A 381 2.18 -4.80 -14.51
C ARG A 381 3.40 -5.38 -13.79
N ILE A 382 3.34 -5.55 -12.47
CA ILE A 382 4.42 -6.19 -11.70
C ILE A 382 4.48 -7.69 -11.99
N GLU A 383 3.35 -8.38 -12.11
CA GLU A 383 3.31 -9.81 -12.45
C GLU A 383 3.94 -10.09 -13.82
N ALA A 384 3.70 -9.21 -14.80
CA ALA A 384 4.28 -9.29 -16.15
C ALA A 384 5.76 -8.87 -16.22
N SER A 385 6.35 -8.41 -15.12
CA SER A 385 7.75 -7.96 -15.07
C SER A 385 8.75 -9.10 -14.90
N SER A 386 10.03 -8.81 -15.11
CA SER A 386 11.14 -9.74 -14.82
C SER A 386 11.34 -10.05 -13.33
N PHE A 387 10.58 -9.42 -12.43
CA PHE A 387 10.69 -9.62 -10.98
C PHE A 387 9.58 -10.54 -10.41
N GLY A 388 8.51 -10.74 -11.17
CA GLY A 388 7.46 -11.73 -10.90
C GLY A 388 6.72 -11.60 -9.56
N ALA A 389 6.16 -12.74 -9.11
CA ALA A 389 5.23 -12.79 -7.98
C ALA A 389 5.82 -12.34 -6.64
N GLN A 390 7.12 -12.57 -6.40
CA GLN A 390 7.75 -12.20 -5.13
C GLN A 390 7.77 -10.68 -4.90
N ALA A 391 8.01 -9.91 -5.97
CA ALA A 391 7.93 -8.46 -5.92
C ALA A 391 6.50 -8.02 -5.62
N LEU A 392 5.51 -8.59 -6.32
CA LEU A 392 4.10 -8.28 -6.05
C LEU A 392 3.72 -8.54 -4.59
N THR A 393 4.04 -9.72 -4.05
CA THR A 393 3.72 -10.06 -2.65
C THR A 393 4.30 -9.04 -1.67
N SER A 394 5.55 -8.63 -1.87
CA SER A 394 6.23 -7.67 -0.98
C SER A 394 5.61 -6.27 -1.07
N LEU A 395 5.35 -5.79 -2.29
CA LEU A 395 4.78 -4.46 -2.55
C LEU A 395 3.32 -4.37 -2.08
N ALA A 396 2.54 -5.44 -2.28
CA ALA A 396 1.16 -5.54 -1.81
C ALA A 396 1.08 -5.54 -0.28
N ALA A 397 2.02 -6.21 0.41
CA ALA A 397 2.07 -6.22 1.87
C ALA A 397 2.35 -4.83 2.47
N GLU A 398 3.23 -4.03 1.84
CA GLU A 398 3.47 -2.65 2.27
C GLU A 398 2.22 -1.76 2.07
N LEU A 399 1.50 -1.93 0.95
CA LEU A 399 0.24 -1.22 0.71
C LEU A 399 -0.89 -1.65 1.66
N GLU A 400 -0.98 -2.94 2.01
CA GLU A 400 -1.92 -3.43 3.02
C GLU A 400 -1.64 -2.76 4.38
N ASP A 401 -0.37 -2.67 4.77
CA ASP A 401 0.03 -2.03 6.03
C ASP A 401 -0.24 -0.52 6.03
N LEU A 402 0.02 0.15 4.91
CA LEU A 402 -0.34 1.56 4.72
C LEU A 402 -1.86 1.75 4.86
N ALA A 403 -2.67 0.92 4.19
CA ALA A 403 -4.12 1.04 4.22
C ALA A 403 -4.71 0.78 5.62
N ALA A 404 -4.22 -0.27 6.28
CA ALA A 404 -4.72 -0.70 7.58
C ALA A 404 -4.24 0.18 8.75
N SER A 405 -3.13 0.92 8.59
CA SER A 405 -2.50 1.71 9.66
C SER A 405 -2.53 3.23 9.41
N SER A 406 -3.23 3.70 8.39
CA SER A 406 -3.39 5.14 8.12
C SER A 406 -4.72 5.68 8.62
N LEU A 407 -4.83 7.00 8.77
CA LEU A 407 -6.09 7.71 9.02
C LEU A 407 -6.04 9.08 8.33
N PRO A 408 -6.52 9.19 7.07
CA PRO A 408 -6.71 10.47 6.45
C PRO A 408 -7.89 11.17 7.14
N ALA A 409 -7.58 12.20 7.94
CA ALA A 409 -8.54 12.91 8.76
C ALA A 409 -8.51 14.42 8.51
N LEU A 410 -9.68 15.04 8.65
CA LEU A 410 -9.90 16.47 8.47
C LEU A 410 -10.25 17.08 9.84
N PRO A 411 -9.62 18.18 10.27
CA PRO A 411 -10.10 18.96 11.41
C PRO A 411 -11.54 19.44 11.16
N ASP A 412 -12.35 19.51 12.21
CA ASP A 412 -13.75 19.93 12.11
C ASP A 412 -13.93 21.46 12.14
N ASP A 413 -12.94 22.20 12.64
CA ASP A 413 -12.98 23.62 12.95
C ASP A 413 -12.32 24.54 11.89
N LEU A 414 -11.73 23.98 10.83
CA LEU A 414 -11.06 24.75 9.78
C LEU A 414 -11.88 24.78 8.49
N GLU A 415 -12.34 25.98 8.09
CA GLU A 415 -12.81 26.31 6.73
C GLU A 415 -11.67 26.31 5.68
N GLY A 416 -10.49 25.80 6.02
CA GLY A 416 -9.30 25.77 5.17
C GLY A 416 -8.75 24.35 5.03
N LEU A 417 -8.36 23.99 3.81
CA LEU A 417 -7.73 22.72 3.41
C LEU A 417 -6.43 22.41 4.18
N THR A 418 -6.53 21.91 5.41
CA THR A 418 -5.46 21.17 6.10
C THR A 418 -5.96 19.75 6.39
N ALA A 419 -6.30 19.03 5.33
CA ALA A 419 -6.38 17.58 5.42
C ALA A 419 -5.00 17.06 5.81
N GLY A 420 -4.85 16.48 7.00
CA GLY A 420 -3.62 15.81 7.40
C GLY A 420 -3.83 14.31 7.26
N LEU A 421 -2.92 13.59 6.59
CA LEU A 421 -2.78 12.18 6.93
C LEU A 421 -2.26 12.13 8.36
N ARG A 422 -3.04 11.57 9.27
CA ARG A 422 -2.44 11.03 10.48
C ARG A 422 -2.18 9.58 10.16
N LEU A 423 -0.91 9.17 10.04
CA LEU A 423 -0.63 7.75 10.23
C LEU A 423 -1.17 7.41 11.61
N CYS A 424 -2.06 6.43 11.67
CA CYS A 424 -2.71 6.06 12.91
C CYS A 424 -1.65 5.38 13.77
N LEU A 425 -0.98 6.20 14.57
CA LEU A 425 -0.21 5.74 15.70
C LEU A 425 -1.12 4.84 16.53
N THR A 426 -0.59 3.74 17.01
CA THR A 426 -1.15 3.07 18.17
C THR A 426 -1.38 4.15 19.25
N PRO A 427 -2.61 4.34 19.75
CA PRO A 427 -2.87 5.39 20.74
C PRO A 427 -1.91 5.23 21.93
N GLY A 428 -1.06 6.24 22.18
CA GLY A 428 -0.15 6.27 23.34
C GLY A 428 1.36 6.19 23.04
N MET A 429 1.79 6.03 21.78
CA MET A 429 3.22 6.06 21.44
C MET A 429 3.65 7.49 21.05
N ALA A 430 4.43 8.15 21.91
CA ALA A 430 5.04 9.46 21.64
C ALA A 430 6.31 9.37 20.76
N THR A 431 6.64 8.18 20.24
CA THR A 431 7.81 7.91 19.41
C THR A 431 7.41 7.77 17.93
N PRO A 432 8.24 8.25 16.97
CA PRO A 432 8.03 8.00 15.54
C PRO A 432 7.86 6.51 15.26
N ASP A 433 6.86 6.13 14.48
CA ASP A 433 6.68 4.74 14.07
C ASP A 433 7.79 4.38 13.07
N PRO A 434 8.65 3.39 13.34
CA PRO A 434 9.70 3.00 12.41
C PRO A 434 9.16 2.53 11.05
N ARG A 435 7.87 2.18 10.96
CA ARG A 435 7.20 1.85 9.70
C ARG A 435 6.96 3.07 8.81
N GLU A 436 6.92 4.28 9.37
CA GLU A 436 6.62 5.51 8.63
C GLU A 436 7.63 5.72 7.49
N GLU A 437 8.93 5.60 7.78
CA GLU A 437 9.99 5.74 6.77
C GLU A 437 9.85 4.69 5.66
N ARG A 438 9.51 3.45 6.03
CA ARG A 438 9.27 2.36 5.07
C ARG A 438 8.05 2.64 4.18
N LEU A 439 6.94 3.06 4.75
CA LEU A 439 5.66 3.23 4.05
C LEU A 439 5.60 4.53 3.24
N ARG A 440 6.48 5.50 3.53
CA ARG A 440 6.55 6.78 2.81
C ARG A 440 6.78 6.61 1.31
N ALA A 441 7.56 5.60 0.90
CA ALA A 441 7.75 5.29 -0.52
C ALA A 441 6.44 4.87 -1.21
N CYS A 442 5.59 4.08 -0.54
CA CYS A 442 4.25 3.74 -1.02
C CYS A 442 3.41 5.01 -1.17
N LEU A 443 3.43 5.88 -0.16
CA LEU A 443 2.63 7.10 -0.12
C LEU A 443 3.04 8.08 -1.22
N ILE A 444 4.34 8.32 -1.42
CA ILE A 444 4.85 9.17 -2.50
C ILE A 444 4.46 8.61 -3.87
N THR A 445 4.53 7.29 -4.05
CA THR A 445 4.25 6.64 -5.34
C THR A 445 2.76 6.62 -5.68
N PHE A 446 1.89 6.30 -4.70
CA PHE A 446 0.46 6.12 -4.94
C PHE A 446 -0.36 7.37 -4.64
N PHE A 447 0.05 8.17 -3.65
CA PHE A 447 -0.71 9.31 -3.14
C PHE A 447 0.22 10.50 -2.81
N PRO A 448 1.01 11.02 -3.78
CA PRO A 448 1.99 12.08 -3.52
C PRO A 448 1.39 13.32 -2.86
N ARG A 449 0.17 13.70 -3.25
CA ARG A 449 -0.55 14.82 -2.63
C ARG A 449 -0.85 14.59 -1.14
N LEU A 450 -1.17 13.35 -0.76
CA LEU A 450 -1.41 13.02 0.64
C LEU A 450 -0.12 13.11 1.46
N ASN A 451 1.01 12.65 0.90
CA ASN A 451 2.33 12.85 1.51
C ASN A 451 2.67 14.34 1.66
N ALA A 452 2.39 15.15 0.63
CA ALA A 452 2.63 16.60 0.64
C ALA A 452 1.83 17.30 1.75
N LEU A 453 0.57 16.92 1.91
CA LEU A 453 -0.33 17.42 2.94
C LEU A 453 0.12 17.04 4.36
N GLU A 454 0.54 15.79 4.55
CA GLU A 454 1.11 15.32 5.81
C GLU A 454 2.36 16.10 6.21
N LEU A 455 3.30 16.28 5.27
CA LEU A 455 4.54 17.03 5.51
C LEU A 455 4.28 18.52 5.80
N ALA A 456 3.28 19.12 5.14
CA ALA A 456 2.88 20.49 5.39
C ALA A 456 2.24 20.65 6.78
N ALA A 457 1.40 19.70 7.20
CA ALA A 457 0.79 19.71 8.53
C ALA A 457 1.86 19.62 9.65
N HIS A 458 2.86 18.75 9.48
CA HIS A 458 3.99 18.67 10.41
C HIS A 458 4.77 19.98 10.47
N ALA A 459 4.96 20.63 9.32
CA ALA A 459 5.71 21.87 9.25
C ALA A 459 5.09 23.02 10.07
N ASP A 460 3.75 23.09 10.08
CA ASP A 460 2.94 24.10 10.78
C ASP A 460 2.88 23.86 12.31
N THR A 461 2.80 22.59 12.74
CA THR A 461 2.70 22.22 14.16
C THR A 461 3.98 22.45 14.98
N ASP A 462 5.15 22.41 14.33
CA ASP A 462 6.44 22.69 14.98
C ASP A 462 6.60 24.18 15.32
N GLU A 463 6.08 25.09 14.48
CA GLU A 463 6.15 26.54 14.71
C GLU A 463 5.26 26.98 15.88
N THR A 464 4.07 26.40 16.00
CA THR A 464 3.07 26.76 17.02
C THR A 464 3.42 26.27 18.42
N ASN A 465 4.14 25.15 18.57
CA ASN A 465 4.44 24.55 19.88
C ASN A 465 5.84 24.84 20.42
N GLY A 466 6.68 25.59 19.68
CA GLY A 466 8.02 25.99 20.15
C GLY A 466 8.98 24.84 20.45
N LYS A 467 8.65 23.60 20.06
CA LYS A 467 9.49 22.41 20.26
C LYS A 467 10.57 22.35 19.17
N ARG A 468 11.67 23.07 19.39
CA ARG A 468 12.80 23.24 18.44
C ARG A 468 13.66 21.99 18.20
N GLU A 469 13.48 20.93 18.97
CA GLU A 469 14.29 19.70 18.84
C GLU A 469 13.79 18.76 17.71
N THR A 470 12.54 18.91 17.22
CA THR A 470 11.95 18.06 16.17
C THR A 470 12.18 18.55 14.74
N GLY A 471 12.52 19.82 14.51
CA GLY A 471 12.59 20.42 13.17
C GLY A 471 13.58 19.79 12.19
N VAL A 472 14.62 19.13 12.72
CA VAL A 472 15.62 18.42 11.91
C VAL A 472 15.06 17.17 11.23
N ALA A 473 14.12 16.48 11.88
CA ALA A 473 13.54 15.24 11.36
C ALA A 473 12.67 15.48 10.11
N TRP A 474 12.23 16.71 9.89
CA TRP A 474 11.38 17.10 8.77
C TRP A 474 12.15 17.19 7.43
N PHE A 475 13.44 17.57 7.43
CA PHE A 475 14.18 17.84 6.19
C PHE A 475 14.37 16.61 5.31
N GLN A 476 14.65 15.44 5.91
CA GLN A 476 14.84 14.20 5.15
C GLN A 476 13.58 13.80 4.35
N PRO A 477 12.39 13.66 4.97
CA PRO A 477 11.20 13.26 4.24
C PRO A 477 10.66 14.37 3.31
N ALA A 478 10.89 15.64 3.64
CA ALA A 478 10.57 16.75 2.73
C ALA A 478 11.46 16.74 1.47
N TRP A 479 12.75 16.46 1.63
CA TRP A 479 13.66 16.33 0.49
C TRP A 479 13.28 15.14 -0.38
N GLN A 480 12.97 13.98 0.20
CA GLN A 480 12.51 12.81 -0.53
C GLN A 480 11.23 13.09 -1.33
N HIS A 481 10.29 13.84 -0.75
CA HIS A 481 9.10 14.27 -1.46
C HIS A 481 9.44 15.16 -2.64
N GLU A 482 10.18 16.25 -2.41
CA GLU A 482 10.57 17.19 -3.47
C GLU A 482 11.38 16.51 -4.57
N GLU A 483 12.28 15.60 -4.21
CA GLU A 483 13.09 14.84 -5.16
C GLU A 483 12.22 13.99 -6.10
N ALA A 484 11.16 13.40 -5.56
CA ALA A 484 10.26 12.51 -6.28
C ALA A 484 9.17 13.26 -7.07
N THR A 485 8.63 14.36 -6.53
CA THR A 485 7.48 15.07 -7.11
C THR A 485 7.88 16.31 -7.90
N GLN A 486 8.96 16.98 -7.49
CA GLN A 486 9.41 18.26 -8.03
C GLN A 486 8.29 19.32 -8.00
N ASP A 487 7.47 19.30 -6.95
CA ASP A 487 6.34 20.21 -6.75
C ASP A 487 6.83 21.57 -6.20
N GLY A 488 7.27 22.42 -7.12
CA GLY A 488 7.74 23.78 -6.82
C GLY A 488 6.74 24.63 -6.00
N PRO A 489 5.44 24.68 -6.34
CA PRO A 489 4.43 25.36 -5.54
C PRO A 489 4.33 24.87 -4.09
N TRP A 490 4.32 23.54 -3.86
CA TRP A 490 4.33 22.98 -2.51
C TRP A 490 5.61 23.37 -1.77
N LEU A 491 6.77 23.18 -2.39
CA LEU A 491 8.06 23.50 -1.78
C LEU A 491 8.13 24.98 -1.40
N ALA A 492 7.74 25.89 -2.30
CA ALA A 492 7.74 27.32 -2.05
C ALA A 492 6.84 27.71 -0.87
N ARG A 493 5.70 27.03 -0.69
CA ARG A 493 4.81 27.25 0.45
C ARG A 493 5.45 26.79 1.75
N VAL A 494 5.96 25.56 1.81
CA VAL A 494 6.48 25.00 3.07
C VAL A 494 7.84 25.60 3.43
N TRP A 495 8.68 25.92 2.44
CA TRP A 495 9.98 26.58 2.66
C TRP A 495 9.82 27.96 3.29
N LYS A 496 8.75 28.70 2.97
CA LYS A 496 8.46 29.99 3.63
C LYS A 496 8.31 29.87 5.15
N LEU A 497 7.71 28.77 5.62
CA LEU A 497 7.57 28.47 7.05
C LEU A 497 8.94 28.08 7.62
N LYS A 498 9.55 27.03 7.05
CA LYS A 498 10.76 26.39 7.58
C LYS A 498 12.07 27.16 7.39
N ARG A 499 12.12 28.20 6.56
CA ARG A 499 13.35 28.95 6.28
C ARG A 499 13.95 29.60 7.53
N SER A 500 13.11 30.19 8.39
CA SER A 500 13.58 30.88 9.60
C SER A 500 14.22 29.88 10.58
N GLU A 501 13.57 28.73 10.75
CA GLU A 501 14.07 27.60 11.53
C GLU A 501 15.39 27.05 10.96
N ALA A 502 15.49 26.86 9.65
CA ALA A 502 16.72 26.42 9.00
C ALA A 502 17.91 27.35 9.28
N LEU A 503 17.71 28.67 9.19
CA LEU A 503 18.74 29.66 9.50
C LEU A 503 19.16 29.58 10.98
N GLN A 504 18.20 29.46 11.89
CA GLN A 504 18.46 29.33 13.33
C GLN A 504 19.26 28.06 13.64
N LEU A 505 18.92 26.92 13.02
CA LEU A 505 19.67 25.68 13.17
C LEU A 505 21.12 25.81 12.71
N LEU A 506 21.36 26.54 11.61
CA LEU A 506 22.70 26.84 11.11
C LEU A 506 23.44 27.84 12.02
N ASP A 507 22.75 28.79 12.64
CA ASP A 507 23.33 29.71 13.65
C ASP A 507 23.75 28.94 14.92
N ASP A 508 22.91 28.01 15.38
CA ASP A 508 23.20 27.15 16.54
C ASP A 508 24.37 26.22 16.25
N LEU A 509 24.45 25.68 15.03
CA LEU A 509 25.58 24.87 14.58
C LEU A 509 26.88 25.68 14.52
N ALA A 510 26.84 26.88 13.93
CA ALA A 510 28.00 27.77 13.84
C ALA A 510 28.50 28.23 15.22
N ALA A 511 27.59 28.39 16.18
CA ALA A 511 27.92 28.76 17.56
C ALA A 511 28.30 27.56 18.46
N GLY A 512 28.35 26.33 17.92
CA GLY A 512 28.65 25.12 18.68
C GLY A 512 27.55 24.70 19.67
N ARG A 513 26.35 25.28 19.57
CA ARG A 513 25.18 24.91 20.38
C ARG A 513 24.48 23.64 19.88
N ARG A 514 24.78 23.20 18.67
CA ARG A 514 24.26 21.98 18.04
C ARG A 514 25.38 21.28 17.26
N ALA A 515 25.34 19.94 17.20
CA ALA A 515 26.28 19.16 16.41
C ALA A 515 25.83 19.02 14.95
N ALA A 516 26.79 18.90 14.03
CA ALA A 516 26.53 18.54 12.64
C ALA A 516 25.90 17.15 12.57
N GLY A 517 25.03 16.92 11.59
CA GLY A 517 24.35 15.62 11.44
C GLY A 517 23.85 15.37 10.03
N ALA A 518 23.26 14.19 9.82
CA ALA A 518 22.80 13.70 8.53
C ALA A 518 21.74 14.60 7.84
N TRP A 519 21.10 15.48 8.59
CA TRP A 519 20.09 16.43 8.13
C TRP A 519 20.62 17.61 7.30
N LEU A 520 21.93 17.88 7.36
CA LEU A 520 22.55 18.98 6.61
C LEU A 520 22.45 18.79 5.09
N ILE A 521 22.56 17.55 4.62
CA ILE A 521 22.46 17.23 3.20
C ILE A 521 21.02 17.44 2.69
N PRO A 522 19.98 16.86 3.30
CA PRO A 522 18.59 17.15 2.97
C PRO A 522 18.26 18.64 3.03
N LEU A 523 18.74 19.35 4.07
CA LEU A 523 18.52 20.78 4.20
C LEU A 523 19.12 21.56 3.02
N ALA A 524 20.40 21.30 2.70
CA ALA A 524 21.08 22.00 1.62
C ALA A 524 20.41 21.74 0.26
N ASN A 525 20.00 20.48 0.00
CA ASN A 525 19.32 20.10 -1.23
C ASN A 525 17.91 20.72 -1.33
N LEU A 526 17.16 20.77 -0.24
CA LEU A 526 15.88 21.46 -0.18
C LEU A 526 16.03 22.97 -0.41
N ALA A 527 17.01 23.60 0.25
CA ALA A 527 17.30 25.02 0.07
C ALA A 527 17.65 25.33 -1.38
N ALA A 528 18.53 24.53 -2.00
CA ALA A 528 18.86 24.65 -3.40
C ALA A 528 17.62 24.46 -4.30
N SER A 529 16.78 23.47 -3.98
CA SER A 529 15.54 23.20 -4.72
C SER A 529 14.54 24.36 -4.63
N ALA A 530 14.54 25.08 -3.51
CA ALA A 530 13.74 26.27 -3.24
C ALA A 530 14.38 27.58 -3.72
N ASN A 531 15.53 27.51 -4.42
CA ASN A 531 16.33 28.66 -4.86
C ASN A 531 16.83 29.56 -3.70
N ASP A 532 17.04 29.01 -2.51
CA ASP A 532 17.61 29.72 -1.36
C ASP A 532 19.12 29.49 -1.26
N THR A 533 19.87 30.29 -2.02
CA THR A 533 21.34 30.25 -2.03
C THR A 533 21.96 30.58 -0.69
N THR A 534 21.27 31.35 0.16
CA THR A 534 21.77 31.75 1.48
C THR A 534 21.85 30.53 2.40
N VAL A 535 20.75 29.79 2.54
CA VAL A 535 20.71 28.61 3.40
C VAL A 535 21.62 27.51 2.84
N ALA A 536 21.58 27.28 1.52
CA ALA A 536 22.40 26.26 0.88
C ALA A 536 23.92 26.50 1.09
N ALA A 537 24.39 27.73 0.85
CA ALA A 537 25.80 28.08 1.04
C ALA A 537 26.24 28.03 2.50
N ARG A 538 25.35 28.39 3.43
CA ARG A 538 25.64 28.34 4.88
C ARG A 538 25.71 26.92 5.44
N ALA A 539 24.99 25.96 4.85
CA ALA A 539 25.06 24.55 5.25
C ALA A 539 26.35 23.86 4.78
N GLN A 540 26.87 24.26 3.62
CA GLN A 540 27.99 23.61 2.93
C GLN A 540 29.27 23.40 3.77
N PRO A 541 29.74 24.35 4.59
CA PRO A 541 30.97 24.16 5.39
C PRO A 541 30.85 23.09 6.47
N PHE A 542 29.63 22.74 6.88
CA PHE A 542 29.37 21.76 7.92
C PHE A 542 29.08 20.36 7.38
N MET A 543 28.93 20.23 6.05
CA MET A 543 28.74 18.94 5.40
C MET A 543 30.07 18.19 5.37
N THR A 544 30.18 17.12 6.15
CA THR A 544 31.26 16.15 5.97
C THR A 544 30.93 15.20 4.81
N PRO A 545 31.91 14.79 3.99
CA PRO A 545 31.76 13.62 3.13
C PRO A 545 31.44 12.42 4.04
N PHE A 546 30.32 11.75 3.81
CA PHE A 546 29.75 10.69 4.65
C PHE A 546 30.81 9.75 5.29
N PRO A 547 30.77 9.48 6.62
CA PRO A 547 30.91 8.10 7.06
C PRO A 547 29.68 7.32 6.57
N GLU A 548 29.85 6.06 6.15
CA GLU A 548 28.80 5.20 5.56
C GLU A 548 27.40 5.36 6.16
N PRO A 549 26.32 5.12 5.36
CA PRO A 549 24.96 5.13 5.88
C PRO A 549 24.90 4.33 7.18
N ILE A 550 24.31 4.93 8.22
CA ILE A 550 24.17 4.32 9.54
C ILE A 550 23.55 2.92 9.32
N ALA A 551 24.37 1.89 9.52
CA ALA A 551 23.93 0.52 9.57
C ALA A 551 22.91 0.42 10.72
N GLY A 552 21.63 0.41 10.37
CA GLY A 552 20.55 0.50 11.35
C GLY A 552 19.15 0.71 10.77
N ALA A 553 19.00 1.18 9.52
CA ALA A 553 17.70 1.18 8.84
C ALA A 553 17.33 -0.25 8.41
N THR A 554 16.77 -1.03 9.34
CA THR A 554 16.59 -2.48 9.24
C THR A 554 15.44 -2.96 8.35
N SER A 555 14.82 -2.12 7.52
CA SER A 555 14.14 -2.62 6.32
C SER A 555 14.07 -1.56 5.23
N SER A 556 14.82 -1.74 4.15
CA SER A 556 14.60 -0.99 2.91
C SER A 556 13.20 -1.31 2.37
N SER A 557 12.40 -0.29 2.05
CA SER A 557 11.09 -0.49 1.39
C SER A 557 11.23 -1.33 0.13
N ALA A 558 10.30 -2.27 -0.06
CA ALA A 558 10.19 -3.08 -1.27
C ALA A 558 10.04 -2.19 -2.52
N TRP A 559 9.31 -1.08 -2.42
CA TRP A 559 9.13 -0.11 -3.50
C TRP A 559 10.45 0.55 -3.91
N VAL A 560 11.28 0.93 -2.93
CA VAL A 560 12.60 1.51 -3.19
C VAL A 560 13.52 0.47 -3.82
N SER A 561 13.53 -0.76 -3.29
CA SER A 561 14.30 -1.87 -3.88
C SER A 561 13.91 -2.13 -5.34
N TRP A 562 12.61 -2.12 -5.63
CA TRP A 562 12.08 -2.25 -6.98
C TRP A 562 12.57 -1.12 -7.89
N ALA A 563 12.35 0.13 -7.49
CA ALA A 563 12.71 1.30 -8.29
C ALA A 563 14.21 1.33 -8.60
N ASN A 564 15.05 0.99 -7.61
CA ASN A 564 16.51 0.92 -7.77
C ASN A 564 16.96 -0.16 -8.75
N ARG A 565 16.25 -1.30 -8.85
CA ARG A 565 16.59 -2.35 -9.81
C ARG A 565 16.29 -1.97 -11.25
N LEU A 566 15.18 -1.25 -11.50
CA LEU A 566 14.90 -0.66 -12.82
C LEU A 566 15.78 0.55 -13.12
N GLY A 567 16.16 1.30 -12.08
CA GLY A 567 17.05 2.44 -12.15
C GLY A 567 16.54 3.55 -13.06
N CYS A 568 15.24 3.81 -13.05
CA CYS A 568 14.62 4.86 -13.85
C CYS A 568 14.33 6.10 -13.01
N ARG A 569 14.77 7.27 -13.49
CA ARG A 569 14.52 8.56 -12.83
C ARG A 569 14.36 9.67 -13.86
N TYR A 570 13.30 10.45 -13.75
CA TYR A 570 13.08 11.63 -14.58
C TYR A 570 13.27 12.92 -13.79
N ASP A 571 14.17 13.78 -14.25
CA ASP A 571 14.33 15.14 -13.76
C ASP A 571 13.69 16.14 -14.72
N ALA A 572 12.55 16.72 -14.32
CA ALA A 572 11.82 17.67 -15.14
C ALA A 572 12.51 19.04 -15.24
N ARG A 573 13.39 19.39 -14.30
CA ARG A 573 14.10 20.68 -14.32
C ARG A 573 15.13 20.72 -15.44
N SER A 574 15.91 19.66 -15.56
CA SER A 574 16.88 19.50 -16.65
C SER A 574 16.27 18.91 -17.92
N GLY A 575 15.08 18.31 -17.83
CA GLY A 575 14.49 17.53 -18.91
C GLY A 575 15.32 16.28 -19.19
N SER A 576 15.88 15.63 -18.16
CA SER A 576 16.76 14.47 -18.31
C SER A 576 16.10 13.21 -17.77
N LEU A 577 16.01 12.16 -18.60
CA LEU A 577 15.59 10.83 -18.19
C LEU A 577 16.85 9.97 -17.98
N THR A 578 17.01 9.37 -16.81
CA THR A 578 18.09 8.43 -16.51
C THR A 578 17.53 7.01 -16.44
N ILE A 579 18.19 6.07 -17.14
CA ILE A 579 17.86 4.64 -17.15
C ILE A 579 19.15 3.87 -16.85
N ARG A 580 19.22 3.26 -15.66
CA ARG A 580 20.36 2.50 -15.16
C ARG A 580 19.89 1.21 -14.47
N PRO A 581 19.38 0.24 -15.22
CA PRO A 581 18.92 -1.00 -14.63
C PRO A 581 20.09 -1.78 -14.02
N SER A 582 19.80 -2.54 -12.96
CA SER A 582 20.74 -3.46 -12.33
C SER A 582 20.90 -4.75 -13.14
N LEU A 583 21.40 -4.61 -14.37
CA LEU A 583 21.88 -5.70 -15.21
C LEU A 583 23.34 -5.94 -14.85
N GLY A 584 23.70 -7.17 -14.43
CA GLY A 584 25.11 -7.52 -14.11
C GLY A 584 26.04 -7.37 -15.33
N GLU A 585 27.25 -7.93 -15.28
CA GLU A 585 28.20 -7.91 -16.42
C GLU A 585 27.77 -8.84 -17.60
N ALA A 586 26.74 -9.68 -17.42
CA ALA A 586 26.26 -10.64 -18.43
C ALA A 586 25.11 -10.14 -19.34
N VAL A 587 24.98 -10.71 -20.54
CA VAL A 587 23.78 -10.58 -21.41
C VAL A 587 22.51 -10.84 -20.59
N GLY A 588 21.48 -10.04 -20.76
CA GLY A 588 20.27 -10.13 -19.95
C GLY A 588 19.16 -9.22 -20.41
N GLU A 589 17.98 -9.46 -19.85
CA GLU A 589 16.77 -8.65 -20.06
C GLU A 589 16.19 -8.27 -18.70
N ILE A 590 15.67 -7.06 -18.60
CA ILE A 590 14.93 -6.58 -17.44
C ILE A 590 13.74 -5.76 -17.94
N THR A 591 12.56 -6.14 -17.45
CA THR A 591 11.30 -5.55 -17.89
C THR A 591 10.46 -5.27 -16.67
N GLY A 592 9.86 -4.09 -16.58
CA GLY A 592 8.94 -3.79 -15.49
C GLY A 592 8.34 -2.39 -15.52
N PRO A 593 7.27 -2.16 -14.74
CA PRO A 593 6.67 -0.84 -14.57
C PRO A 593 7.57 0.14 -13.82
N VAL A 594 7.63 1.36 -14.35
CA VAL A 594 8.15 2.54 -13.68
C VAL A 594 6.97 3.29 -13.07
N PHE A 595 6.96 3.39 -11.75
CA PHE A 595 5.95 4.13 -11.00
C PHE A 595 6.56 5.45 -10.53
N ASP A 596 6.31 6.53 -11.27
CA ASP A 596 6.65 7.89 -10.87
C ASP A 596 5.40 8.56 -10.26
N PRO A 597 5.54 9.45 -9.25
CA PRO A 597 4.40 10.17 -8.69
C PRO A 597 3.57 10.95 -9.71
N ARG A 598 4.16 11.32 -10.85
CA ARG A 598 3.53 12.11 -11.92
C ARG A 598 3.02 11.24 -13.06
N TYR A 599 3.48 10.01 -13.20
CA TYR A 599 3.13 9.17 -14.33
C TYR A 599 3.54 7.72 -14.12
N TRP A 600 2.91 6.82 -14.85
CA TRP A 600 3.32 5.43 -14.96
C TRP A 600 3.85 5.13 -16.34
N ALA A 601 4.89 4.33 -16.40
CA ALA A 601 5.52 3.88 -17.63
C ALA A 601 5.91 2.40 -17.54
N SER A 602 6.30 1.82 -18.66
CA SER A 602 6.95 0.51 -18.72
C SER A 602 8.34 0.65 -19.32
N LEU A 603 9.31 -0.03 -18.72
CA LEU A 603 10.66 -0.16 -19.22
C LEU A 603 10.91 -1.60 -19.64
N ASN A 604 11.45 -1.79 -20.85
CA ASN A 604 12.14 -3.01 -21.25
C ASN A 604 13.58 -2.65 -21.63
N VAL A 605 14.56 -3.32 -21.03
CA VAL A 605 15.95 -3.24 -21.44
C VAL A 605 16.45 -4.64 -21.76
N LEU A 606 16.81 -4.86 -23.02
CA LEU A 606 17.44 -6.07 -23.51
C LEU A 606 18.89 -5.78 -23.89
N ARG A 607 19.82 -6.49 -23.27
CA ARG A 607 21.25 -6.39 -23.57
C ARG A 607 21.77 -7.72 -24.11
N THR A 608 22.20 -7.72 -25.37
CA THR A 608 22.83 -8.87 -26.05
C THR A 608 24.34 -8.69 -26.18
N SER A 609 25.05 -9.58 -26.86
CA SER A 609 26.49 -9.39 -27.14
C SER A 609 26.76 -8.30 -28.19
N VAL A 610 25.80 -8.02 -29.08
CA VAL A 610 25.99 -7.14 -30.24
C VAL A 610 25.18 -5.84 -30.17
N ARG A 611 24.16 -5.77 -29.32
CA ARG A 611 23.32 -4.58 -29.15
C ARG A 611 22.70 -4.46 -27.77
N ALA A 612 22.31 -3.25 -27.39
CA ALA A 612 21.37 -2.99 -26.31
C ALA A 612 20.12 -2.30 -26.87
N LEU A 613 18.95 -2.79 -26.49
CA LEU A 613 17.64 -2.24 -26.83
C LEU A 613 17.01 -1.70 -25.54
N ILE A 614 16.55 -0.46 -25.57
CA ILE A 614 15.77 0.16 -24.51
C ILE A 614 14.42 0.55 -25.12
N GLU A 615 13.34 0.10 -24.50
CA GLU A 615 11.99 0.53 -24.80
C GLU A 615 11.39 1.17 -23.55
N TYR A 616 11.03 2.44 -23.66
CA TYR A 616 10.39 3.20 -22.60
C TYR A 616 9.04 3.70 -23.08
N ARG A 617 7.96 3.16 -22.53
CA ARG A 617 6.59 3.55 -22.92
C ARG A 617 5.91 4.30 -21.80
N LEU A 618 5.43 5.51 -22.08
CA LEU A 618 4.63 6.28 -21.14
C LEU A 618 3.20 5.74 -21.16
N ASP A 619 2.76 5.10 -20.08
CA ASP A 619 1.44 4.45 -20.07
C ASP A 619 0.34 5.41 -19.62
N ARG A 620 0.58 6.19 -18.56
CA ARG A 620 -0.45 7.03 -17.94
C ARG A 620 0.17 8.24 -17.27
N VAL A 621 -0.50 9.39 -17.37
CA VAL A 621 -0.18 10.60 -16.61
C VAL A 621 -1.06 10.67 -15.36
N LEU A 622 -0.46 11.00 -14.22
CA LEU A 622 -1.15 11.24 -12.96
C LEU A 622 -1.20 12.76 -12.70
N PRO A 623 -2.34 13.32 -12.27
CA PRO A 623 -2.44 14.73 -11.93
C PRO A 623 -1.64 15.02 -10.65
N THR A 624 -0.65 15.91 -10.71
CA THR A 624 0.24 16.21 -9.56
C THR A 624 0.16 17.62 -9.02
N THR A 625 -0.33 18.62 -9.76
CA THR A 625 -0.36 20.00 -9.27
C THR A 625 -1.68 20.42 -8.64
N SER A 626 -1.51 21.44 -7.80
CA SER A 626 -2.41 22.08 -6.85
C SER A 626 -3.57 22.83 -7.50
N THR A 627 -4.69 22.13 -7.70
CA THR A 627 -5.99 22.74 -7.45
C THR A 627 -6.76 21.80 -6.52
N PRO A 628 -7.51 22.28 -5.52
CA PRO A 628 -8.42 21.42 -4.76
C PRO A 628 -9.42 20.76 -5.72
N GLY A 629 -9.08 19.57 -6.23
CA GLY A 629 -9.81 18.84 -7.25
C GLY A 629 -11.13 18.22 -6.79
N TRP A 630 -11.90 18.96 -6.01
CA TRP A 630 -13.36 18.76 -5.91
C TRP A 630 -14.10 19.69 -6.89
N ILE A 631 -13.37 20.44 -7.74
CA ILE A 631 -13.88 21.31 -8.80
C ILE A 631 -13.26 20.91 -10.15
N GLU A 632 -14.17 20.63 -11.09
CA GLU A 632 -14.09 20.54 -12.56
C GLU A 632 -13.07 19.62 -13.26
N PRO A 633 -13.55 18.63 -14.06
CA PRO A 633 -12.74 17.83 -14.99
C PRO A 633 -12.03 18.64 -16.09
N GLU A 634 -12.43 19.89 -16.33
CA GLU A 634 -12.12 20.66 -17.54
C GLU A 634 -10.73 21.34 -17.52
N ARG A 635 -9.97 21.29 -16.41
CA ARG A 635 -8.61 21.86 -16.31
C ARG A 635 -7.46 20.85 -16.30
N ARG A 636 -7.72 19.58 -16.63
CA ARG A 636 -6.67 18.53 -16.71
C ARG A 636 -5.58 18.83 -17.73
N ASP A 637 -5.85 19.69 -18.71
CA ASP A 637 -4.95 19.98 -19.83
C ASP A 637 -3.97 21.15 -19.58
N GLU A 638 -4.08 21.87 -18.44
CA GLU A 638 -3.23 23.05 -18.14
C GLU A 638 -1.95 22.73 -17.35
N ILE A 639 -1.75 21.46 -16.97
CA ILE A 639 -0.57 21.01 -16.22
C ILE A 639 0.40 20.38 -17.22
N GLY A 640 1.61 20.92 -17.32
CA GLY A 640 2.63 20.43 -18.25
C GLY A 640 2.74 18.90 -18.23
N LEU A 641 2.56 18.28 -19.40
CA LEU A 641 2.60 16.82 -19.54
C LEU A 641 3.91 16.28 -18.93
N PRO A 642 3.89 15.21 -18.13
CA PRO A 642 5.10 14.51 -17.74
C PRO A 642 5.92 14.16 -18.99
N LEU A 643 7.24 14.33 -18.91
CA LEU A 643 8.15 14.17 -20.06
C LEU A 643 7.88 15.15 -21.23
N SER A 644 7.30 16.33 -20.96
CA SER A 644 7.33 17.46 -21.89
C SER A 644 8.66 18.21 -21.80
N GLY A 645 9.28 18.47 -22.95
CA GLY A 645 10.58 19.13 -23.00
C GLY A 645 11.74 18.23 -22.56
N LEU A 646 11.65 16.91 -22.77
CA LEU A 646 12.74 15.97 -22.55
C LEU A 646 13.91 16.33 -23.49
N ARG A 647 15.06 16.68 -22.92
CA ARG A 647 16.28 17.18 -23.60
C ARG A 647 17.36 16.12 -23.72
N SER A 648 17.43 15.20 -22.78
CA SER A 648 18.47 14.17 -22.78
C SER A 648 18.03 12.86 -22.17
N LEU A 649 18.71 11.79 -22.58
CA LEU A 649 18.60 10.45 -22.03
C LEU A 649 19.97 9.97 -21.57
N THR A 650 20.08 9.60 -20.29
CA THR A 650 21.31 9.06 -19.69
C THR A 650 21.15 7.57 -19.44
N LEU A 651 22.00 6.76 -20.08
CA LEU A 651 21.90 5.30 -20.13
C LEU A 651 23.09 4.65 -19.44
N GLY A 652 22.81 3.82 -18.44
CA GLY A 652 23.77 2.96 -17.76
C GLY A 652 23.48 1.49 -18.01
N VAL A 653 23.32 1.13 -19.28
CA VAL A 653 22.92 -0.22 -19.72
C VAL A 653 24.11 -1.05 -20.23
N LEU A 654 25.21 -0.40 -20.61
CA LEU A 654 26.44 -1.06 -21.02
C LEU A 654 27.41 -1.18 -19.83
N PRO A 655 28.31 -2.17 -19.84
CA PRO A 655 29.44 -2.25 -18.91
C PRO A 655 30.29 -0.97 -18.93
N SER A 656 30.91 -0.66 -17.79
CA SER A 656 31.73 0.55 -17.65
C SER A 656 32.89 0.55 -18.64
N GLY A 657 33.00 1.61 -19.45
CA GLY A 657 34.06 1.78 -20.44
C GLY A 657 33.74 1.23 -21.85
N GLU A 658 32.64 0.51 -22.04
CA GLU A 658 32.17 0.16 -23.39
C GLU A 658 31.56 1.39 -24.09
N ARG A 659 31.89 1.58 -25.37
CA ARG A 659 31.31 2.62 -26.22
C ARG A 659 30.59 1.96 -27.41
N PRO A 660 29.33 2.33 -27.69
CA PRO A 660 28.61 1.82 -28.87
C PRO A 660 29.16 2.44 -30.16
N ASP A 661 29.11 1.68 -31.25
CA ASP A 661 29.51 2.12 -32.59
C ASP A 661 28.44 2.99 -33.25
N GLY A 662 27.17 2.76 -32.88
CA GLY A 662 26.04 3.48 -33.44
C GLY A 662 24.86 3.52 -32.47
N VAL A 663 24.11 4.60 -32.55
CA VAL A 663 22.87 4.82 -31.80
C VAL A 663 21.74 5.16 -32.77
N SER A 664 20.56 4.58 -32.52
CA SER A 664 19.32 4.97 -33.17
C SER A 664 18.28 5.23 -32.09
N VAL A 665 17.57 6.35 -32.20
CA VAL A 665 16.48 6.71 -31.30
C VAL A 665 15.23 7.00 -32.10
N THR A 666 14.09 6.45 -31.66
CA THR A 666 12.79 6.72 -32.28
C THR A 666 11.73 7.00 -31.22
N LEU A 667 10.75 7.83 -31.56
CA LEU A 667 9.49 8.00 -30.83
C LEU A 667 8.36 7.43 -31.69
N GLY A 668 7.84 6.28 -31.28
CA GLY A 668 7.04 5.44 -32.15
C GLY A 668 7.84 5.04 -33.39
N ALA A 669 7.31 5.34 -34.58
CA ALA A 669 7.99 5.10 -35.86
C ALA A 669 8.91 6.24 -36.32
N ASN A 670 8.94 7.37 -35.60
CA ASN A 670 9.64 8.58 -36.04
C ASN A 670 11.07 8.61 -35.50
N PRO A 671 12.11 8.68 -36.35
CA PRO A 671 13.48 8.89 -35.90
C PRO A 671 13.67 10.23 -35.19
N ILE A 672 14.46 10.23 -34.11
CA ILE A 672 14.85 11.45 -33.40
C ILE A 672 16.36 11.63 -33.53
N PRO A 673 16.84 12.77 -34.07
CA PRO A 673 18.26 13.05 -34.12
C PRO A 673 18.82 13.30 -32.71
N VAL A 674 19.97 12.68 -32.42
CA VAL A 674 20.64 12.76 -31.13
C VAL A 674 22.15 12.95 -31.28
N GLU A 675 22.73 13.76 -30.40
CA GLU A 675 24.16 13.79 -30.16
C GLU A 675 24.50 12.80 -29.03
N MET A 676 25.55 11.99 -29.21
CA MET A 676 25.97 11.00 -28.23
C MET A 676 27.30 11.38 -27.58
N ALA A 677 27.30 11.45 -26.26
CA ALA A 677 28.49 11.60 -25.43
C ALA A 677 28.62 10.44 -24.43
N GLN A 678 29.82 10.24 -23.88
CA GLN A 678 30.07 9.28 -22.81
C GLN A 678 30.68 10.00 -21.60
N ILE A 679 30.00 9.97 -20.46
CA ILE A 679 30.37 10.71 -19.25
C ILE A 679 30.31 9.76 -18.06
N GLY A 680 31.44 9.57 -17.37
CA GLY A 680 31.49 8.74 -16.17
C GLY A 680 31.04 7.29 -16.39
N GLY A 681 31.30 6.73 -17.58
CA GLY A 681 30.87 5.38 -17.96
C GLY A 681 29.41 5.27 -18.43
N MET A 682 28.63 6.35 -18.37
CA MET A 682 27.25 6.42 -18.86
C MET A 682 27.22 6.99 -20.28
N ILE A 683 26.25 6.55 -21.09
CA ILE A 683 25.97 7.15 -22.39
C ILE A 683 24.96 8.27 -22.19
N VAL A 684 25.24 9.46 -22.70
CA VAL A 684 24.33 10.60 -22.68
C VAL A 684 23.93 10.90 -24.12
N LEU A 685 22.63 10.80 -24.40
CA LEU A 685 22.02 11.16 -25.67
C LEU A 685 21.32 12.51 -25.50
N THR A 686 21.76 13.53 -26.22
CA THR A 686 21.14 14.86 -26.21
C THR A 686 20.30 15.01 -27.47
N PHE A 687 19.02 15.31 -27.31
CA PHE A 687 18.13 15.56 -28.45
C PHE A 687 18.43 16.94 -29.05
N GLU A 688 18.49 17.03 -30.38
CA GLU A 688 18.69 18.33 -31.06
C GLU A 688 17.55 19.32 -30.75
N SER A 689 16.35 18.79 -30.51
CA SER A 689 15.19 19.55 -30.05
C SER A 689 14.50 18.78 -28.93
N PRO A 690 14.02 19.46 -27.87
CA PRO A 690 13.30 18.80 -26.79
C PRO A 690 12.09 18.04 -27.31
N ILE A 691 11.88 16.82 -26.82
CA ILE A 691 10.74 15.98 -27.20
C ILE A 691 9.66 15.98 -26.12
N THR A 692 8.43 15.69 -26.51
CA THR A 692 7.29 15.54 -25.60
C THR A 692 6.68 14.16 -25.79
N MET A 693 6.56 13.40 -24.70
CA MET A 693 5.87 12.10 -24.72
C MET A 693 4.43 12.25 -24.22
N ARG A 694 3.52 11.52 -24.85
CA ARG A 694 2.11 11.38 -24.46
C ARG A 694 1.83 9.95 -23.98
N SER A 695 0.70 9.76 -23.30
CA SER A 695 0.24 8.41 -22.95
C SER A 695 0.09 7.57 -24.21
N GLY A 696 0.72 6.40 -24.22
CA GLY A 696 0.82 5.49 -25.37
C GLY A 696 2.12 5.64 -26.18
N ASP A 697 2.86 6.74 -26.03
CA ASP A 697 4.11 6.93 -26.77
C ASP A 697 5.22 6.01 -26.25
N THR A 698 5.99 5.46 -27.19
CA THR A 698 7.15 4.62 -26.92
C THR A 698 8.43 5.28 -27.44
N LEU A 699 9.37 5.55 -26.54
CA LEU A 699 10.74 5.93 -26.87
C LEU A 699 11.59 4.66 -26.98
N MET A 700 12.13 4.39 -28.16
CA MET A 700 12.97 3.23 -28.43
C MET A 700 14.40 3.68 -28.72
N VAL A 701 15.37 3.04 -28.07
CA VAL A 701 16.80 3.28 -28.28
C VAL A 701 17.51 1.99 -28.60
N VAL A 702 18.27 2.00 -29.69
CA VAL A 702 19.12 0.88 -30.11
C VAL A 702 20.57 1.34 -30.08
N LEU A 703 21.37 0.71 -29.24
CA LEU A 703 22.82 0.86 -29.20
C LEU A 703 23.45 -0.35 -29.88
N THR A 704 24.22 -0.13 -30.93
CA THR A 704 24.95 -1.18 -31.67
C THR A 704 26.40 -1.26 -31.22
N ARG A 705 26.95 -2.48 -31.15
CA ARG A 705 28.33 -2.76 -30.78
C ARG A 705 29.10 -3.36 -31.95
N PRO A 706 30.43 -3.24 -31.96
CA PRO A 706 31.24 -3.93 -32.95
C PRO A 706 31.05 -5.44 -32.78
N SER A 707 30.83 -6.14 -33.89
CA SER A 707 30.90 -7.60 -33.92
C SER A 707 32.28 -8.00 -33.42
N ILE A 708 32.37 -8.69 -32.29
CA ILE A 708 33.61 -9.36 -31.92
C ILE A 708 33.82 -10.44 -32.98
N THR A 709 34.64 -10.13 -33.99
CA THR A 709 35.16 -11.14 -34.92
C THR A 709 35.91 -12.15 -34.04
N ARG A 710 35.35 -13.35 -33.87
CA ARG A 710 36.06 -14.46 -33.22
C ARG A 710 37.37 -14.66 -33.99
N GLN A 711 38.50 -14.27 -33.39
CA GLN A 711 39.82 -14.72 -33.81
C GLN A 711 40.02 -16.17 -33.37
#